data_AF-A0A8H6SKP4-F1
#
_entry.id   AF-A0A8H6SKP4-F1
#
_cell.length_a   1.000
_cell.length_b   1.000
_cell.length_c   1.000
_cell.angle_alpha   90.00
_cell.angle_beta   90.00
_cell.angle_gamma   90.00
#
_symmetry.space_group_name_H-M   'P 1'
#
loop_
_entity.id
_entity.type
_entity.pdbx_description
1 polymer ?
#
loop_
_entity_poly.entity_id
_entity_poly.type
_entity_poly.pdbx_seq_one_letter_code
_entity_poly.pdbx_strand_id
1 'polypeptide(L)'
;MPLPRRVLVASTLAGAFATATAAYLLIPDKSRSAPTVNDASLSPSHFTRSVLTSSKTSGPDTKLLVLTVPGFSKQQRPGHLAPIWSVFIKDDDIQVERPYTPLQGIDDDGRMLFWVKQYPKGEVGRWLNSKTVGEQVEFRGPLTTWAWKEDDWDHIVMISGGTGITPFFQLLHSAFTATSTNKRFTLLHSSRTPEELPPPEILEPLGKYAASHPDNFALHLFVDGGDRAAHTGLRLGRIGKKDIQNCLGISNWFWFRKPPLERTLFLDDSGSRWPSRKEFLPGRGPPDFVRESMNNSDGFGFDDAEIKLSDEEWDRLLSHKRRWCRLQPLVEARGYRIPKEMHPDRIDDWKVRPRSPPPDPLYPHLLEGLRVWDKRPVMLKLSRTDLWEAAISEHLASIPDPDNHTIPFYDLITFPEEPDSEFQWCIIVTPRLTDCRYSHLDTFKDLVDFITQVLEKGVCFMHRYNVAHTDVARTNIVWDDRPDIIPDDNRPGPKPSLVSRLFKDKPKTQRKYWFIDFGLACSYPTFEERGLVKGICGQHKNIPELSEEVAYDPFPLDIRQIGEMLTRDYVGLYRGLEFIEPWISRLRQDNPTDRPTATEALAEFQRVTRELSEEKLQSRLYKQGEWPNLARNTTIVLLVWFTLNGVFFWYNWDRLHAPLAVVSSLGDVNVSN
;
A
#
# COMPACT_ATOMS: atom_id res chain seq x y z
N MET A 1 42.75 49.61 -13.43
CA MET A 1 42.65 48.35 -14.22
C MET A 1 41.18 48.03 -14.41
N PRO A 2 40.68 47.81 -15.63
CA PRO A 2 39.31 47.34 -15.82
C PRO A 2 39.23 45.87 -15.41
N LEU A 3 38.21 45.49 -14.64
CA LEU A 3 37.94 44.10 -14.33
C LEU A 3 37.76 43.29 -15.63
N PRO A 4 38.29 42.05 -15.70
CA PRO A 4 38.20 41.25 -16.91
C PRO A 4 36.73 41.11 -17.34
N ARG A 5 36.43 41.31 -18.63
CA ARG A 5 35.05 41.21 -19.20
C ARG A 5 34.29 39.96 -18.74
N ARG A 6 34.99 38.85 -18.47
CA ARG A 6 34.42 37.60 -17.95
C ARG A 6 33.92 37.70 -16.51
N VAL A 7 34.63 38.43 -15.65
CA VAL A 7 34.23 38.66 -14.25
C VAL A 7 33.05 39.61 -14.20
N LEU A 8 33.05 40.64 -15.05
CA LEU A 8 31.91 41.55 -15.16
C LEU A 8 30.66 40.79 -15.63
N VAL A 9 30.75 40.02 -16.72
CA VAL A 9 29.63 39.21 -17.25
C VAL A 9 29.15 38.16 -16.24
N ALA A 10 30.05 37.48 -15.52
CA ALA A 10 29.68 36.52 -14.48
C ALA A 10 28.98 37.21 -13.28
N SER A 11 29.41 38.42 -12.91
CA SER A 11 28.78 39.21 -11.85
C SER A 11 27.41 39.74 -12.26
N THR A 12 27.25 40.17 -13.52
CA THR A 12 25.94 40.59 -14.07
C THR A 12 24.99 39.40 -14.20
N LEU A 13 25.48 38.23 -14.61
CA LEU A 13 24.68 37.00 -14.68
C LEU A 13 24.29 36.50 -13.29
N ALA A 14 25.21 36.53 -12.31
CA ALA A 14 24.90 36.16 -10.93
C ALA A 14 23.92 37.14 -10.29
N GLY A 15 24.07 38.44 -10.53
CA GLY A 15 23.13 39.47 -10.10
C GLY A 15 21.75 39.31 -10.74
N ALA A 16 21.68 39.05 -12.05
CA ALA A 16 20.43 38.80 -12.75
C ALA A 16 19.76 37.50 -12.28
N PHE A 17 20.53 36.45 -12.02
CA PHE A 17 20.01 35.17 -11.53
C PHE A 17 19.52 35.28 -10.08
N ALA A 18 20.24 35.99 -9.21
CA ALA A 18 19.80 36.26 -7.85
C ALA A 18 18.56 37.16 -7.81
N THR A 19 18.48 38.15 -8.69
CA THR A 19 17.30 39.03 -8.82
C THR A 19 16.11 38.26 -9.40
N ALA A 20 16.32 37.38 -10.38
CA ALA A 20 15.28 36.53 -10.95
C ALA A 20 14.83 35.44 -9.96
N THR A 21 15.71 34.91 -9.12
CA THR A 21 15.37 33.94 -8.06
C THR A 21 14.64 34.62 -6.91
N ALA A 22 15.10 35.81 -6.48
CA ALA A 22 14.40 36.61 -5.48
C ALA A 22 13.04 37.08 -6.02
N ALA A 23 12.95 37.51 -7.28
CA ALA A 23 11.69 37.80 -7.93
C ALA A 23 10.82 36.53 -8.03
N TYR A 24 11.34 35.38 -8.43
CA TYR A 24 10.58 34.12 -8.48
C TYR A 24 10.07 33.67 -7.10
N LEU A 25 10.81 33.96 -6.02
CA LEU A 25 10.41 33.61 -4.65
C LEU A 25 9.52 34.68 -3.97
N LEU A 26 9.57 35.93 -4.44
CA LEU A 26 8.82 37.07 -3.89
C LEU A 26 7.66 37.54 -4.77
N ILE A 27 7.59 37.08 -6.03
CA ILE A 27 6.40 37.14 -6.87
C ILE A 27 5.44 36.12 -6.27
N PRO A 28 4.25 36.55 -5.80
CA PRO A 28 3.26 35.63 -5.26
C PRO A 28 2.86 34.61 -6.34
N ASP A 29 3.29 33.36 -6.19
CA ASP A 29 2.85 32.27 -7.04
C ASP A 29 1.52 31.72 -6.49
N LYS A 30 0.45 31.87 -7.29
CA LYS A 30 -0.90 31.38 -6.97
C LYS A 30 -1.00 29.84 -6.95
N SER A 31 0.09 29.09 -7.23
CA SER A 31 0.03 27.64 -7.48
C SER A 31 0.49 26.70 -6.35
N ARG A 32 0.82 27.20 -5.14
CA ARG A 32 1.20 26.32 -4.01
C ARG A 32 0.03 25.78 -3.18
N SER A 33 -1.18 26.14 -3.56
CA SER A 33 -2.45 25.58 -3.07
C SER A 33 -3.48 25.77 -4.18
N ALA A 34 -4.38 24.81 -4.38
CA ALA A 34 -5.49 25.00 -5.31
C ALA A 34 -6.24 26.28 -4.88
N PRO A 35 -6.41 27.29 -5.74
CA PRO A 35 -6.97 28.57 -5.32
C PRO A 35 -8.42 28.39 -4.87
N THR A 36 -8.87 29.10 -3.84
CA THR A 36 -10.30 29.20 -3.57
C THR A 36 -10.90 30.25 -4.50
N VAL A 37 -11.91 29.86 -5.28
CA VAL A 37 -12.63 30.76 -6.18
C VAL A 37 -14.06 30.94 -5.66
N ASN A 38 -14.52 32.18 -5.58
CA ASN A 38 -15.91 32.51 -5.27
C ASN A 38 -16.76 32.36 -6.54
N ASP A 39 -17.99 31.88 -6.40
CA ASP A 39 -19.00 31.85 -7.48
C ASP A 39 -18.58 31.08 -8.74
N ALA A 40 -17.66 30.13 -8.61
CA ALA A 40 -17.16 29.27 -9.69
C ALA A 40 -17.79 27.88 -9.66
N SER A 41 -17.87 27.25 -10.84
CA SER A 41 -18.31 25.86 -10.97
C SER A 41 -17.37 24.91 -10.25
N LEU A 42 -17.94 23.85 -9.68
CA LEU A 42 -17.20 22.80 -9.00
C LEU A 42 -16.10 22.23 -9.94
N SER A 43 -14.83 22.32 -9.52
CA SER A 43 -13.68 21.85 -10.31
C SER A 43 -12.66 21.06 -9.49
N PRO A 44 -11.99 20.05 -10.07
CA PRO A 44 -10.91 19.35 -9.39
C PRO A 44 -9.66 20.21 -9.12
N SER A 45 -9.48 21.30 -9.88
CA SER A 45 -8.27 22.13 -9.89
C SER A 45 -8.32 23.35 -8.97
N HIS A 46 -9.47 23.65 -8.36
CA HIS A 46 -9.65 24.78 -7.44
C HIS A 46 -10.72 24.47 -6.39
N PHE A 47 -10.65 25.14 -5.23
CA PHE A 47 -11.68 25.02 -4.20
C PHE A 47 -12.85 25.96 -4.49
N THR A 48 -14.05 25.44 -4.35
CA THR A 48 -15.30 26.21 -4.40
C THR A 48 -15.83 26.35 -2.98
N ARG A 49 -16.26 27.56 -2.61
CA ARG A 49 -16.94 27.80 -1.34
C ARG A 49 -18.38 27.33 -1.42
N SER A 50 -18.78 26.53 -0.45
CA SER A 50 -20.14 26.10 -0.22
C SER A 50 -20.63 26.60 1.13
N VAL A 51 -21.95 26.67 1.28
CA VAL A 51 -22.59 27.04 2.54
C VAL A 51 -23.27 25.82 3.12
N LEU A 52 -23.07 25.58 4.41
CA LEU A 52 -23.83 24.59 5.16
C LEU A 52 -25.26 25.10 5.34
N THR A 53 -26.21 24.55 4.59
CA THR A 53 -27.62 25.00 4.59
C THR A 53 -28.52 24.15 5.48
N SER A 54 -28.10 22.92 5.82
CA SER A 54 -28.80 22.07 6.78
C SER A 54 -27.82 21.16 7.52
N SER A 55 -28.07 20.95 8.81
CA SER A 55 -27.33 20.01 9.66
C SER A 55 -28.32 19.28 10.57
N LYS A 56 -28.51 17.99 10.34
CA LYS A 56 -29.42 17.13 11.11
C LYS A 56 -28.63 15.99 11.76
N THR A 57 -28.74 15.82 13.07
CA THR A 57 -28.19 14.64 13.76
C THR A 57 -28.91 13.38 13.30
N SER A 58 -28.13 12.36 12.92
CA SER A 58 -28.64 11.12 12.33
C SER A 58 -28.29 9.86 13.13
N GLY A 59 -27.49 10.00 14.18
CA GLY A 59 -27.08 8.93 15.10
C GLY A 59 -26.21 9.48 16.23
N PRO A 60 -25.61 8.62 17.07
CA PRO A 60 -24.80 9.05 18.21
C PRO A 60 -23.59 9.90 17.82
N ASP A 61 -22.98 9.57 16.68
CA ASP A 61 -21.76 10.20 16.16
C ASP A 61 -21.87 10.55 14.67
N THR A 62 -23.10 10.69 14.13
CA THR A 62 -23.30 11.01 12.71
C THR A 62 -24.24 12.19 12.49
N LYS A 63 -23.99 12.93 11.40
CA LYS A 63 -24.87 13.99 10.90
C LYS A 63 -25.14 13.83 9.41
N LEU A 64 -26.33 14.25 9.02
CA LEU A 64 -26.68 14.59 7.64
C LEU A 64 -26.45 16.08 7.43
N LEU A 65 -25.54 16.41 6.53
CA LEU A 65 -25.15 17.78 6.19
C LEU A 65 -25.55 18.08 4.75
N VAL A 66 -26.17 19.24 4.52
CA VAL A 66 -26.44 19.75 3.18
C VAL A 66 -25.50 20.90 2.91
N LEU A 67 -24.59 20.71 1.96
CA LEU A 67 -23.73 21.79 1.46
C LEU A 67 -24.28 22.27 0.13
N THR A 68 -24.42 23.59 -0.01
CA THR A 68 -24.95 24.22 -1.22
C THR A 68 -23.87 25.06 -1.89
N VAL A 69 -23.65 24.85 -3.19
CA VAL A 69 -22.79 25.70 -4.01
C VAL A 69 -23.58 26.95 -4.43
N PRO A 70 -23.24 28.15 -3.96
CA PRO A 70 -23.92 29.37 -4.36
C PRO A 70 -23.76 29.63 -5.86
N GLY A 71 -24.83 30.06 -6.53
CA GLY A 71 -24.79 30.42 -7.96
C GLY A 71 -24.68 29.23 -8.93
N PHE A 72 -24.90 28.00 -8.45
CA PHE A 72 -24.90 26.81 -9.28
C PHE A 72 -25.96 26.91 -10.41
N SER A 73 -25.52 26.77 -11.65
CA SER A 73 -26.40 26.71 -12.83
C SER A 73 -26.43 25.29 -13.39
N LYS A 74 -27.57 24.84 -13.94
CA LYS A 74 -27.70 23.53 -14.61
C LYS A 74 -26.64 23.29 -15.70
N GLN A 75 -26.12 24.36 -16.32
CA GLN A 75 -25.05 24.32 -17.32
C GLN A 75 -23.67 24.01 -16.71
N GLN A 76 -23.51 24.19 -15.40
CA GLN A 76 -22.29 23.92 -14.63
C GLN A 76 -22.26 22.49 -14.06
N ARG A 77 -23.28 21.67 -14.35
CA ARG A 77 -23.20 20.23 -14.08
C ARG A 77 -22.04 19.66 -14.87
N PRO A 78 -21.09 18.99 -14.21
CA PRO A 78 -20.07 18.23 -14.93
C PRO A 78 -20.79 17.23 -15.85
N GLY A 79 -20.51 17.30 -17.16
CA GLY A 79 -21.12 16.41 -18.14
C GLY A 79 -20.75 14.95 -17.85
N HIS A 80 -21.72 14.03 -17.95
CA HIS A 80 -21.58 12.59 -17.67
C HIS A 80 -20.74 12.32 -16.41
N LEU A 81 -21.20 12.82 -15.26
CA LEU A 81 -20.69 12.33 -13.98
C LEU A 81 -20.82 10.81 -13.94
N ALA A 82 -19.71 10.13 -13.63
CA ALA A 82 -19.74 8.71 -13.34
C ALA A 82 -20.77 8.44 -12.22
N PRO A 83 -21.39 7.26 -12.15
CA PRO A 83 -22.34 6.93 -11.07
C PRO A 83 -21.74 6.96 -9.68
N ILE A 84 -20.41 6.98 -9.55
CA ILE A 84 -19.69 7.18 -8.29
C ILE A 84 -18.63 8.28 -8.45
N TRP A 85 -18.71 9.31 -7.61
CA TRP A 85 -17.76 10.41 -7.53
C TRP A 85 -17.78 11.07 -6.14
N SER A 86 -16.67 11.69 -5.77
CA SER A 86 -16.52 12.37 -4.48
C SER A 86 -16.04 13.81 -4.64
N VAL A 87 -16.24 14.61 -3.61
CA VAL A 87 -15.58 15.92 -3.45
C VAL A 87 -14.58 15.85 -2.31
N PHE A 88 -13.46 16.55 -2.44
CA PHE A 88 -12.49 16.72 -1.37
C PHE A 88 -12.88 17.94 -0.56
N ILE A 89 -13.33 17.71 0.67
CA ILE A 89 -13.68 18.78 1.61
C ILE A 89 -12.44 19.11 2.42
N LYS A 90 -12.09 20.40 2.50
CA LYS A 90 -10.91 20.89 3.21
C LYS A 90 -11.32 21.54 4.53
N ASP A 91 -10.66 21.11 5.60
CA ASP A 91 -10.68 21.78 6.90
C ASP A 91 -9.86 23.09 6.80
N ASP A 92 -10.50 24.22 7.08
CA ASP A 92 -9.88 25.55 6.97
C ASP A 92 -8.87 25.84 8.09
N ASP A 93 -9.00 25.19 9.25
CA ASP A 93 -8.14 25.41 10.41
C ASP A 93 -6.78 24.72 10.25
N ILE A 94 -6.77 23.49 9.72
CA ILE A 94 -5.55 22.67 9.58
C ILE A 94 -5.13 22.38 8.13
N GLN A 95 -5.89 22.86 7.14
CA GLN A 95 -5.62 22.70 5.70
C GLN A 95 -5.50 21.23 5.25
N VAL A 96 -6.23 20.33 5.91
CA VAL A 96 -6.32 18.90 5.55
C VAL A 96 -7.60 18.66 4.75
N GLU A 97 -7.51 17.92 3.64
CA GLU A 97 -8.68 17.52 2.85
C GLU A 97 -8.98 16.02 2.92
N ARG A 98 -10.26 15.66 2.85
CA ARG A 98 -10.73 14.26 2.79
C ARG A 98 -11.83 14.08 1.75
N PRO A 99 -11.89 12.93 1.07
CA PRO A 99 -12.95 12.65 0.11
C PRO A 99 -14.27 12.36 0.84
N TYR A 100 -15.36 12.96 0.35
CA TYR A 100 -16.73 12.69 0.77
C TYR A 100 -17.60 12.46 -0.46
N THR A 101 -18.36 11.37 -0.45
CA THR A 101 -19.27 11.02 -1.54
C THR A 101 -20.67 11.56 -1.23
N PRO A 102 -21.22 12.48 -2.03
CA PRO A 102 -22.59 12.96 -1.83
C PRO A 102 -23.60 11.87 -2.15
N LEU A 103 -24.59 11.69 -1.30
CA LEU A 103 -25.55 10.58 -1.35
C LEU A 103 -26.31 10.52 -2.69
N GLN A 104 -26.93 11.62 -3.11
CA GLN A 104 -27.74 11.69 -4.33
C GLN A 104 -27.05 12.47 -5.45
N GLY A 105 -25.75 12.74 -5.30
CA GLY A 105 -25.03 13.68 -6.15
C GLY A 105 -25.36 15.14 -5.84
N ILE A 106 -25.47 15.96 -6.89
CA ILE A 106 -25.76 17.40 -6.82
C ILE A 106 -27.10 17.70 -7.51
N ASP A 107 -28.03 18.35 -6.81
CA ASP A 107 -29.37 18.64 -7.32
C ASP A 107 -29.40 19.86 -8.27
N ASP A 108 -30.59 20.29 -8.68
CA ASP A 108 -30.79 21.45 -9.58
C ASP A 108 -30.42 22.79 -8.90
N ASP A 109 -30.44 22.83 -7.57
CA ASP A 109 -30.17 23.99 -6.73
C ASP A 109 -28.71 24.01 -6.22
N GLY A 110 -27.87 23.08 -6.67
CA GLY A 110 -26.47 22.97 -6.25
C GLY A 110 -26.28 22.38 -4.85
N ARG A 111 -27.29 21.70 -4.31
CA ARG A 111 -27.24 21.06 -2.99
C ARG A 111 -26.67 19.65 -3.10
N MET A 112 -25.81 19.32 -2.15
CA MET A 112 -25.25 17.98 -1.96
C MET A 112 -25.49 17.52 -0.53
N LEU A 113 -26.08 16.34 -0.38
CA LEU A 113 -26.36 15.71 0.91
C LEU A 113 -25.23 14.76 1.27
N PHE A 114 -24.65 14.92 2.45
CA PHE A 114 -23.56 14.09 2.97
C PHE A 114 -23.98 13.42 4.28
N TRP A 115 -23.63 12.16 4.45
CA TRP A 115 -23.69 11.48 5.73
C TRP A 115 -22.27 11.40 6.32
N VAL A 116 -22.03 12.15 7.40
CA VAL A 116 -20.70 12.37 7.96
C VAL A 116 -20.63 11.83 9.37
N LYS A 117 -19.75 10.86 9.58
CA LYS A 117 -19.42 10.33 10.90
C LYS A 117 -18.32 11.15 11.56
N GLN A 118 -18.56 11.55 12.80
CA GLN A 118 -17.61 12.18 13.69
C GLN A 118 -16.82 11.11 14.42
N TYR A 119 -15.57 10.93 14.02
CA TYR A 119 -14.62 10.18 14.84
C TYR A 119 -14.05 11.13 15.91
N PRO A 120 -13.90 10.72 17.19
CA PRO A 120 -13.38 11.57 18.26
C PRO A 120 -12.02 12.21 17.95
N LYS A 121 -11.16 11.48 17.22
CA LYS A 121 -9.84 11.92 16.74
C LYS A 121 -9.83 12.28 15.25
N GLY A 122 -10.99 12.31 14.60
CA GLY A 122 -11.13 12.65 13.18
C GLY A 122 -10.83 14.14 12.95
N GLU A 123 -10.17 14.43 11.84
CA GLU A 123 -9.84 15.79 11.40
C GLU A 123 -11.07 16.44 10.78
N VAL A 124 -11.28 16.22 9.48
CA VAL A 124 -12.34 16.86 8.68
C VAL A 124 -13.74 16.46 9.12
N GLY A 125 -13.98 15.20 9.51
CA GLY A 125 -15.31 14.73 9.93
C GLY A 125 -15.79 15.35 11.24
N ARG A 126 -14.88 15.57 12.20
CA ARG A 126 -15.17 16.25 13.47
C ARG A 126 -15.38 17.75 13.25
N TRP A 127 -14.51 18.35 12.44
CA TRP A 127 -14.62 19.75 12.04
C TRP A 127 -15.96 20.02 11.34
N LEU A 128 -16.33 19.21 10.33
CA LEU A 128 -17.64 19.30 9.67
C LEU A 128 -18.81 19.14 10.63
N ASN A 129 -18.70 18.25 11.62
CA ASN A 129 -19.74 18.08 12.63
C ASN A 129 -19.83 19.27 13.60
N SER A 130 -18.76 20.05 13.79
CA SER A 130 -18.79 21.26 14.60
C SER A 130 -19.37 22.49 13.88
N LYS A 131 -19.41 22.49 12.54
CA LYS A 131 -19.91 23.62 11.76
C LYS A 131 -21.40 23.86 12.01
N THR A 132 -21.79 25.14 11.95
CA THR A 132 -23.17 25.59 12.13
C THR A 132 -23.81 26.04 10.81
N VAL A 133 -25.14 25.96 10.71
CA VAL A 133 -25.86 26.39 9.50
C VAL A 133 -25.55 27.85 9.19
N GLY A 134 -25.17 28.13 7.94
CA GLY A 134 -24.70 29.42 7.46
C GLY A 134 -23.18 29.53 7.33
N GLU A 135 -22.41 28.62 7.94
CA GLU A 135 -20.96 28.61 7.82
C GLU A 135 -20.48 28.09 6.46
N GLN A 136 -19.28 28.53 6.07
CA GLN A 136 -18.67 28.18 4.80
C GLN A 136 -17.80 26.94 4.92
N VAL A 137 -17.82 26.12 3.87
CA VAL A 137 -17.02 24.91 3.72
C VAL A 137 -16.42 24.91 2.31
N GLU A 138 -15.12 24.68 2.20
CA GLU A 138 -14.42 24.64 0.91
C GLU A 138 -14.31 23.20 0.42
N PHE A 139 -14.69 22.95 -0.84
CA PHE A 139 -14.42 21.67 -1.49
C PHE A 139 -14.03 21.80 -2.95
N ARG A 140 -13.28 20.81 -3.43
CA ARG A 140 -12.90 20.64 -4.84
C ARG A 140 -13.38 19.29 -5.37
N GLY A 141 -13.62 19.19 -6.66
CA GLY A 141 -14.22 18.02 -7.27
C GLY A 141 -15.05 18.42 -8.49
N PRO A 142 -15.94 17.57 -9.01
CA PRO A 142 -16.08 16.18 -8.66
C PRO A 142 -14.88 15.40 -9.18
N LEU A 143 -14.38 14.47 -8.37
CA LEU A 143 -13.38 13.51 -8.80
C LEU A 143 -14.06 12.16 -8.92
N THR A 144 -13.94 11.56 -10.12
CA THR A 144 -14.31 10.17 -10.33
C THR A 144 -13.38 9.32 -9.47
N THR A 145 -13.86 8.95 -8.29
CA THR A 145 -13.17 8.05 -7.37
C THR A 145 -13.32 6.60 -7.82
N TRP A 146 -14.28 6.31 -8.71
CA TRP A 146 -14.45 4.98 -9.29
C TRP A 146 -14.97 5.00 -10.74
N ALA A 147 -14.28 4.28 -11.63
CA ALA A 147 -14.60 4.22 -13.06
C ALA A 147 -15.64 3.13 -13.36
N TRP A 148 -16.92 3.49 -13.31
CA TRP A 148 -18.03 2.62 -13.72
C TRP A 148 -17.96 2.25 -15.20
N LYS A 149 -18.26 0.99 -15.53
CA LYS A 149 -18.43 0.49 -16.90
C LYS A 149 -19.79 -0.19 -17.03
N GLU A 150 -20.65 0.36 -17.87
CA GLU A 150 -22.06 -0.01 -17.93
C GLU A 150 -22.31 -1.39 -18.57
N ASP A 151 -21.47 -1.86 -19.49
CA ASP A 151 -21.77 -3.03 -20.35
C ASP A 151 -21.21 -4.39 -19.86
N ASP A 152 -20.52 -4.42 -18.72
CA ASP A 152 -19.73 -5.59 -18.34
C ASP A 152 -20.50 -6.61 -17.47
N TRP A 153 -21.62 -6.24 -16.82
CA TRP A 153 -22.18 -6.99 -15.68
C TRP A 153 -23.70 -7.04 -15.61
N ASP A 154 -24.23 -8.21 -15.23
CA ASP A 154 -25.66 -8.49 -15.11
C ASP A 154 -26.11 -8.47 -13.63
N HIS A 155 -25.23 -8.81 -12.67
CA HIS A 155 -25.48 -8.75 -11.22
C HIS A 155 -24.35 -8.01 -10.50
N ILE A 156 -24.65 -7.11 -9.56
CA ILE A 156 -23.68 -6.35 -8.78
C ILE A 156 -23.90 -6.61 -7.29
N VAL A 157 -22.90 -7.13 -6.61
CA VAL A 157 -22.88 -7.37 -5.16
C VAL A 157 -21.98 -6.32 -4.50
N MET A 158 -22.51 -5.59 -3.53
CA MET A 158 -21.84 -4.52 -2.81
C MET A 158 -21.73 -4.89 -1.33
N ILE A 159 -20.57 -4.68 -0.73
CA ILE A 159 -20.28 -4.97 0.68
C ILE A 159 -19.75 -3.68 1.32
N SER A 160 -20.38 -3.21 2.40
CA SER A 160 -19.96 -1.96 3.06
C SER A 160 -19.99 -2.04 4.58
N GLY A 161 -19.08 -1.31 5.23
CA GLY A 161 -19.09 -1.04 6.66
C GLY A 161 -19.27 0.45 6.96
N GLY A 162 -20.18 0.81 7.89
CA GLY A 162 -20.36 2.19 8.33
C GLY A 162 -20.56 3.21 7.20
N THR A 163 -19.75 4.28 7.14
CA THR A 163 -19.86 5.31 6.09
C THR A 163 -19.44 4.84 4.68
N GLY A 164 -18.87 3.64 4.55
CA GLY A 164 -18.53 3.00 3.28
C GLY A 164 -19.75 2.70 2.38
N ILE A 165 -20.98 2.81 2.90
CA ILE A 165 -22.21 2.69 2.12
C ILE A 165 -22.45 3.87 1.16
N THR A 166 -21.88 5.05 1.44
CA THR A 166 -22.16 6.30 0.72
C THR A 166 -21.91 6.22 -0.80
N PRO A 167 -20.79 5.66 -1.32
CA PRO A 167 -20.64 5.44 -2.76
C PRO A 167 -21.66 4.46 -3.36
N PHE A 168 -22.03 3.40 -2.65
CA PHE A 168 -23.05 2.46 -3.14
C PHE A 168 -24.44 3.06 -3.16
N PHE A 169 -24.77 3.90 -2.18
CA PHE A 169 -26.02 4.63 -2.20
C PHE A 169 -26.08 5.58 -3.41
N GLN A 170 -24.98 6.26 -3.74
CA GLN A 170 -24.91 7.13 -4.92
C GLN A 170 -25.09 6.34 -6.23
N LEU A 171 -24.42 5.19 -6.36
CA LEU A 171 -24.59 4.28 -7.48
C LEU A 171 -26.05 3.79 -7.60
N LEU A 172 -26.62 3.31 -6.50
CA LEU A 172 -27.97 2.75 -6.48
C LEU A 172 -29.01 3.83 -6.73
N HIS A 173 -28.83 5.04 -6.20
CA HIS A 173 -29.70 6.17 -6.50
C HIS A 173 -29.68 6.50 -8.00
N SER A 174 -28.49 6.56 -8.61
CA SER A 174 -28.35 6.76 -10.05
C SER A 174 -28.98 5.63 -10.87
N ALA A 175 -28.82 4.37 -10.43
CA ALA A 175 -29.38 3.21 -11.11
C ALA A 175 -30.91 3.18 -11.00
N PHE A 176 -31.46 3.40 -9.80
CA PHE A 176 -32.90 3.29 -9.53
C PHE A 176 -33.71 4.45 -10.11
N THR A 177 -33.06 5.57 -10.40
CA THR A 177 -33.68 6.72 -11.09
C THR A 177 -33.57 6.64 -12.61
N ALA A 178 -32.69 5.79 -13.15
CA ALA A 178 -32.60 5.55 -14.58
C ALA A 178 -33.84 4.77 -15.08
N THR A 179 -34.37 5.16 -16.25
CA THR A 179 -35.62 4.64 -16.82
C THR A 179 -35.56 3.17 -17.27
N SER A 180 -34.37 2.56 -17.36
CA SER A 180 -34.20 1.14 -17.68
C SER A 180 -32.86 0.60 -17.17
N THR A 181 -32.89 -0.24 -16.13
CA THR A 181 -31.73 -1.06 -15.76
C THR A 181 -32.14 -2.54 -15.78
N ASN A 182 -31.49 -3.33 -16.62
CA ASN A 182 -31.63 -4.79 -16.64
C ASN A 182 -30.65 -5.46 -15.64
N LYS A 183 -30.14 -4.71 -14.66
CA LYS A 183 -29.11 -5.18 -13.73
C LYS A 183 -29.74 -5.57 -12.40
N ARG A 184 -29.22 -6.64 -11.81
CA ARG A 184 -29.53 -7.06 -10.44
C ARG A 184 -28.50 -6.46 -9.48
N PHE A 185 -28.92 -6.07 -8.28
CA PHE A 185 -28.08 -5.49 -7.25
C PHE A 185 -28.27 -6.24 -5.92
N THR A 186 -27.23 -6.34 -5.12
CA THR A 186 -27.30 -6.87 -3.76
C THR A 186 -26.38 -6.07 -2.86
N LEU A 187 -26.89 -5.50 -1.78
CA LEU A 187 -26.11 -4.74 -0.81
C LEU A 187 -26.07 -5.48 0.53
N LEU A 188 -24.87 -5.86 0.96
CA LEU A 188 -24.56 -6.33 2.30
C LEU A 188 -23.97 -5.16 3.08
N HIS A 189 -24.63 -4.74 4.15
CA HIS A 189 -24.16 -3.63 4.96
C HIS A 189 -23.99 -4.04 6.42
N SER A 190 -22.85 -3.70 7.01
CA SER A 190 -22.53 -3.99 8.42
C SER A 190 -22.31 -2.71 9.23
N SER A 191 -22.84 -2.70 10.45
CA SER A 191 -22.63 -1.68 11.48
C SER A 191 -22.30 -2.33 12.83
N ARG A 192 -21.70 -1.58 13.76
CA ARG A 192 -21.31 -2.13 15.07
C ARG A 192 -22.53 -2.44 15.96
N THR A 193 -23.46 -1.49 15.99
CA THR A 193 -24.72 -1.60 16.74
C THR A 193 -25.89 -1.13 15.86
N PRO A 194 -27.15 -1.45 16.23
CA PRO A 194 -28.32 -0.98 15.49
C PRO A 194 -28.42 0.55 15.39
N GLU A 195 -27.96 1.28 16.41
CA GLU A 195 -27.97 2.75 16.45
C GLU A 195 -26.96 3.39 15.49
N GLU A 196 -25.98 2.60 15.01
CA GLU A 196 -24.99 3.03 14.03
C GLU A 196 -25.37 2.71 12.59
N LEU A 197 -26.52 2.06 12.36
CA LEU A 197 -27.02 1.79 11.02
C LEU A 197 -27.22 3.10 10.24
N PRO A 198 -27.17 3.03 8.89
CA PRO A 198 -27.43 4.19 8.07
C PRO A 198 -28.80 4.78 8.41
N PRO A 199 -28.95 6.12 8.37
CA PRO A 199 -30.18 6.76 8.80
C PRO A 199 -31.34 6.47 7.84
N PRO A 200 -32.59 6.77 8.26
CA PRO A 200 -33.78 6.55 7.43
C PRO A 200 -33.69 7.15 6.03
N GLU A 201 -33.01 8.29 5.87
CA GLU A 201 -32.77 8.94 4.58
C GLU A 201 -31.99 8.08 3.58
N ILE A 202 -31.22 7.10 4.08
CA ILE A 202 -30.50 6.10 3.29
C ILE A 202 -31.28 4.77 3.26
N LEU A 203 -31.73 4.27 4.41
CA LEU A 203 -32.33 2.94 4.50
C LEU A 203 -33.76 2.86 3.95
N GLU A 204 -34.61 3.88 4.14
CA GLU A 204 -35.98 3.81 3.65
C GLU A 204 -36.08 3.75 2.11
N PRO A 205 -35.35 4.58 1.33
CA PRO A 205 -35.37 4.47 -0.12
C PRO A 205 -34.90 3.09 -0.61
N LEU A 206 -33.81 2.58 -0.02
CA LEU A 206 -33.28 1.25 -0.34
C LEU A 206 -34.28 0.14 0.01
N GLY A 207 -34.89 0.21 1.19
CA GLY A 207 -35.89 -0.76 1.65
C GLY A 207 -37.16 -0.75 0.80
N LYS A 208 -37.68 0.43 0.44
CA LYS A 208 -38.82 0.58 -0.47
C LYS A 208 -38.53 0.02 -1.86
N TYR A 209 -37.32 0.26 -2.39
CA TYR A 209 -36.91 -0.29 -3.67
C TYR A 209 -36.77 -1.82 -3.62
N ALA A 210 -36.13 -2.36 -2.58
CA ALA A 210 -36.00 -3.81 -2.38
C ALA A 210 -37.36 -4.51 -2.26
N ALA A 211 -38.33 -3.89 -1.58
CA ALA A 211 -39.68 -4.44 -1.42
C ALA A 211 -40.50 -4.39 -2.72
N SER A 212 -40.30 -3.37 -3.56
CA SER A 212 -41.03 -3.20 -4.83
C SER A 212 -40.39 -3.93 -6.02
N HIS A 213 -39.08 -4.19 -5.96
CA HIS A 213 -38.30 -4.83 -7.02
C HIS A 213 -37.41 -5.95 -6.43
N PRO A 214 -38.01 -6.98 -5.80
CA PRO A 214 -37.25 -8.04 -5.12
C PRO A 214 -36.35 -8.85 -6.07
N ASP A 215 -36.70 -8.91 -7.37
CA ASP A 215 -35.89 -9.57 -8.40
C ASP A 215 -34.66 -8.73 -8.82
N ASN A 216 -34.70 -7.41 -8.62
CA ASN A 216 -33.67 -6.48 -9.04
C ASN A 216 -32.76 -6.02 -7.90
N PHE A 217 -33.24 -5.97 -6.65
CA PHE A 217 -32.43 -5.49 -5.53
C PHE A 217 -32.69 -6.25 -4.23
N ALA A 218 -31.61 -6.73 -3.61
CA ALA A 218 -31.63 -7.33 -2.29
C ALA A 218 -30.80 -6.50 -1.29
N LEU A 219 -31.37 -6.20 -0.13
CA LEU A 219 -30.71 -5.51 0.97
C LEU A 219 -30.57 -6.45 2.17
N HIS A 220 -29.35 -6.58 2.71
CA HIS A 220 -29.07 -7.37 3.90
C HIS A 220 -28.28 -6.53 4.91
N LEU A 221 -28.83 -6.39 6.11
CA LEU A 221 -28.24 -5.59 7.19
C LEU A 221 -27.67 -6.50 8.28
N PHE A 222 -26.46 -6.17 8.73
CA PHE A 222 -25.68 -6.90 9.71
C PHE A 222 -25.29 -5.99 10.86
N VAL A 223 -25.33 -6.51 12.10
CA VAL A 223 -24.85 -5.82 13.30
C VAL A 223 -23.94 -6.72 14.13
N ASP A 224 -22.79 -6.20 14.57
CA ASP A 224 -21.79 -6.98 15.33
C ASP A 224 -22.32 -7.40 16.72
N GLY A 225 -23.09 -6.55 17.38
CA GLY A 225 -23.70 -6.82 18.69
C GLY A 225 -25.03 -6.10 18.89
N GLY A 226 -25.89 -6.64 19.77
CA GLY A 226 -27.22 -6.11 20.09
C GLY A 226 -28.21 -7.20 20.51
N ASP A 227 -29.34 -6.81 21.12
CA ASP A 227 -30.36 -7.76 21.57
C ASP A 227 -31.16 -8.34 20.39
N ARG A 228 -31.18 -9.68 20.29
CA ARG A 228 -31.87 -10.46 19.23
C ARG A 228 -33.37 -10.18 19.18
N ALA A 229 -33.97 -9.81 20.31
CA ALA A 229 -35.42 -9.70 20.43
C ALA A 229 -35.99 -8.37 19.89
N ALA A 230 -35.17 -7.33 19.71
CA ALA A 230 -35.64 -5.97 19.45
C ALA A 230 -35.78 -5.60 17.97
N HIS A 231 -35.12 -6.32 17.05
CA HIS A 231 -35.01 -5.90 15.65
C HIS A 231 -35.25 -7.05 14.66
N THR A 232 -36.48 -7.16 14.14
CA THR A 232 -36.84 -8.13 13.11
C THR A 232 -36.11 -7.83 11.80
N GLY A 233 -35.40 -8.80 11.24
CA GLY A 233 -34.72 -8.70 9.94
C GLY A 233 -33.24 -8.30 9.96
N LEU A 234 -32.66 -7.99 11.12
CA LEU A 234 -31.21 -7.80 11.27
C LEU A 234 -30.48 -9.14 11.44
N ARG A 235 -29.34 -9.29 10.76
CA ARG A 235 -28.44 -10.42 10.96
C ARG A 235 -27.38 -10.06 11.99
N LEU A 236 -27.13 -10.96 12.94
CA LEU A 236 -26.11 -10.76 13.97
C LEU A 236 -24.79 -11.37 13.60
N GLY A 237 -23.72 -10.65 13.92
CA GLY A 237 -22.35 -10.97 13.58
C GLY A 237 -21.92 -10.33 12.27
N ARG A 238 -20.63 -10.44 11.99
CA ARG A 238 -20.00 -9.89 10.79
C ARG A 238 -20.45 -10.64 9.54
N ILE A 239 -20.40 -9.96 8.41
CA ILE A 239 -20.68 -10.55 7.08
C ILE A 239 -19.69 -11.70 6.85
N GLY A 240 -20.20 -12.93 6.78
CA GLY A 240 -19.38 -14.12 6.61
C GLY A 240 -19.44 -14.71 5.21
N LYS A 241 -18.55 -15.66 4.94
CA LYS A 241 -18.54 -16.47 3.69
C LYS A 241 -19.91 -17.04 3.34
N LYS A 242 -20.63 -17.55 4.34
CA LYS A 242 -21.96 -18.16 4.16
C LYS A 242 -23.00 -17.14 3.69
N ASP A 243 -22.93 -15.90 4.16
CA ASP A 243 -23.83 -14.83 3.73
C ASP A 243 -23.63 -14.48 2.27
N ILE A 244 -22.36 -14.35 1.85
CA ILE A 244 -21.99 -14.09 0.44
C ILE A 244 -22.45 -15.25 -0.44
N GLN A 245 -22.20 -16.51 -0.03
CA GLN A 245 -22.63 -17.70 -0.78
C GLN A 245 -24.16 -17.78 -0.95
N ASN A 246 -24.91 -17.45 0.10
CA ASN A 246 -26.37 -17.42 0.06
C ASN A 246 -26.88 -16.36 -0.93
N CYS A 247 -26.28 -15.16 -0.94
CA CYS A 247 -26.66 -14.08 -1.86
C CYS A 247 -26.41 -14.42 -3.33
N LEU A 248 -25.45 -15.31 -3.60
CA LEU A 248 -25.14 -15.80 -4.94
C LEU A 248 -25.97 -17.03 -5.34
N GLY A 249 -26.84 -17.54 -4.45
CA GLY A 249 -27.59 -18.77 -4.69
C GLY A 249 -26.72 -20.02 -4.74
N ILE A 250 -25.53 -20.00 -4.10
CA ILE A 250 -24.56 -21.11 -4.07
C ILE A 250 -24.76 -21.95 -2.79
N SER A 251 -26.01 -22.31 -2.50
CA SER A 251 -26.33 -23.21 -1.39
C SER A 251 -26.54 -24.63 -1.92
N ASN A 252 -25.62 -25.53 -1.57
CA ASN A 252 -25.53 -26.94 -1.98
C ASN A 252 -25.07 -27.18 -3.43
N TRP A 253 -23.74 -27.24 -3.62
CA TRP A 253 -23.12 -27.73 -4.85
C TRP A 253 -23.36 -29.24 -5.00
N PHE A 254 -24.43 -29.61 -5.72
CA PHE A 254 -24.60 -30.94 -6.29
C PHE A 254 -24.05 -30.94 -7.72
N TRP A 255 -23.12 -31.86 -8.00
CA TRP A 255 -22.24 -31.95 -9.16
C TRP A 255 -22.87 -31.90 -10.58
N PHE A 256 -24.20 -31.83 -10.73
CA PHE A 256 -24.89 -32.04 -12.01
C PHE A 256 -25.78 -30.89 -12.52
N ARG A 257 -25.79 -29.71 -11.89
CA ARG A 257 -26.51 -28.53 -12.43
C ARG A 257 -25.57 -27.34 -12.61
N LYS A 258 -25.41 -26.89 -13.87
CA LYS A 258 -24.78 -25.59 -14.18
C LYS A 258 -25.70 -24.46 -13.68
N PRO A 259 -25.20 -23.48 -12.91
CA PRO A 259 -25.98 -22.29 -12.56
C PRO A 259 -26.21 -21.39 -13.80
N PRO A 260 -27.26 -20.54 -13.79
CA PRO A 260 -27.57 -19.64 -14.90
C PRO A 260 -26.40 -18.69 -15.21
N LEU A 261 -26.30 -18.23 -16.45
CA LEU A 261 -25.17 -17.52 -17.07
C LEU A 261 -25.00 -16.02 -16.67
N GLU A 262 -25.24 -15.60 -15.43
CA GLU A 262 -25.15 -14.17 -15.03
C GLU A 262 -23.72 -13.69 -14.74
N ARG A 263 -23.25 -12.61 -15.39
CA ARG A 263 -21.96 -11.94 -15.08
C ARG A 263 -22.08 -11.13 -13.79
N THR A 264 -21.43 -11.55 -12.71
CA THR A 264 -21.48 -10.89 -11.40
C THR A 264 -20.24 -10.04 -11.12
N LEU A 265 -20.44 -8.78 -10.70
CA LEU A 265 -19.41 -7.87 -10.18
C LEU A 265 -19.52 -7.79 -8.65
N PHE A 266 -18.39 -7.86 -7.94
CA PHE A 266 -18.33 -7.56 -6.51
C PHE A 266 -17.61 -6.24 -6.27
N LEU A 267 -18.13 -5.49 -5.30
CA LEU A 267 -17.62 -4.21 -4.86
C LEU A 267 -17.56 -4.18 -3.34
N ASP A 268 -16.46 -3.67 -2.81
CA ASP A 268 -16.34 -3.28 -1.41
C ASP A 268 -16.07 -1.76 -1.28
N ASP A 269 -16.11 -1.25 -0.06
CA ASP A 269 -15.91 0.17 0.25
C ASP A 269 -14.48 0.68 -0.01
N SER A 270 -13.54 -0.21 -0.39
CA SER A 270 -12.20 0.13 -0.86
C SER A 270 -12.13 0.44 -2.37
N GLY A 271 -13.20 0.18 -3.12
CA GLY A 271 -13.25 0.37 -4.57
C GLY A 271 -12.61 -0.77 -5.38
N SER A 272 -12.34 -1.91 -4.75
CA SER A 272 -11.71 -3.07 -5.39
C SER A 272 -12.67 -3.77 -6.36
N ARG A 273 -12.24 -3.95 -7.62
CA ARG A 273 -12.97 -4.68 -8.68
C ARG A 273 -12.57 -6.15 -8.66
N TRP A 274 -13.52 -7.06 -8.47
CA TRP A 274 -13.26 -8.50 -8.57
C TRP A 274 -13.24 -9.00 -10.03
N PRO A 275 -12.50 -10.08 -10.37
CA PRO A 275 -12.43 -10.61 -11.73
C PRO A 275 -13.78 -11.07 -12.27
N SER A 276 -13.99 -10.93 -13.59
CA SER A 276 -15.21 -11.36 -14.28
C SER A 276 -15.23 -12.87 -14.57
N ARG A 277 -16.43 -13.38 -14.86
CA ARG A 277 -16.82 -14.80 -15.04
C ARG A 277 -15.96 -15.67 -15.99
N LYS A 278 -14.95 -15.13 -16.68
CA LYS A 278 -14.02 -15.94 -17.47
C LYS A 278 -13.14 -16.87 -16.61
N GLU A 279 -13.07 -16.65 -15.30
CA GLU A 279 -12.22 -17.45 -14.39
C GLU A 279 -12.97 -18.50 -13.56
N PHE A 280 -14.30 -18.58 -13.65
CA PHE A 280 -15.13 -19.56 -12.93
C PHE A 280 -15.51 -20.76 -13.82
N LEU A 281 -14.51 -21.51 -14.30
CA LEU A 281 -14.69 -22.82 -14.94
C LEU A 281 -14.47 -23.96 -13.91
N PRO A 282 -15.12 -25.13 -14.08
CA PRO A 282 -15.04 -26.21 -13.09
C PRO A 282 -13.62 -26.79 -13.06
N GLY A 283 -12.99 -26.76 -11.88
CA GLY A 283 -11.63 -27.27 -11.65
C GLY A 283 -10.72 -26.35 -10.83
N ARG A 284 -11.12 -25.10 -10.56
CA ARG A 284 -10.45 -24.22 -9.60
C ARG A 284 -11.33 -24.02 -8.37
N GLY A 285 -10.72 -24.09 -7.19
CA GLY A 285 -11.39 -23.89 -5.90
C GLY A 285 -12.01 -22.48 -5.76
N PRO A 286 -12.71 -22.20 -4.65
CA PRO A 286 -13.30 -20.88 -4.41
C PRO A 286 -12.21 -19.78 -4.48
N PRO A 287 -12.50 -18.56 -4.96
CA PRO A 287 -11.47 -17.52 -5.12
C PRO A 287 -10.88 -17.09 -3.77
N ASP A 288 -9.57 -16.82 -3.76
CA ASP A 288 -8.74 -16.48 -2.59
C ASP A 288 -9.22 -15.24 -1.79
N PHE A 289 -10.07 -14.38 -2.37
CA PHE A 289 -10.46 -13.11 -1.77
C PHE A 289 -11.41 -13.21 -0.56
N VAL A 290 -12.13 -14.32 -0.36
CA VAL A 290 -12.94 -14.50 0.88
C VAL A 290 -12.04 -14.62 2.13
N ARG A 291 -10.72 -14.78 1.95
CA ARG A 291 -9.72 -14.80 3.04
C ARG A 291 -9.09 -13.41 3.31
N GLU A 292 -9.20 -12.46 2.37
CA GLU A 292 -8.55 -11.14 2.46
C GLU A 292 -9.40 -10.03 3.09
N SER A 293 -10.73 -10.03 2.92
CA SER A 293 -11.57 -8.95 3.48
C SER A 293 -11.70 -8.96 5.01
N MET A 294 -11.13 -9.95 5.71
CA MET A 294 -11.12 -10.04 7.17
C MET A 294 -9.78 -9.63 7.82
N ASN A 295 -8.73 -9.34 7.05
CA ASN A 295 -7.43 -8.96 7.60
C ASN A 295 -6.93 -7.66 6.94
N ASN A 296 -7.28 -6.54 7.56
CA ASN A 296 -6.56 -5.25 7.54
C ASN A 296 -5.37 -5.17 6.57
N SER A 297 -5.60 -4.49 5.45
CA SER A 297 -4.71 -3.48 4.83
C SER A 297 -3.20 -3.59 5.09
N ASP A 298 -2.55 -4.61 4.52
CA ASP A 298 -1.11 -4.57 4.24
C ASP A 298 -0.88 -4.13 2.80
N GLY A 299 -0.78 -2.81 2.62
CA GLY A 299 -0.55 -2.16 1.35
C GLY A 299 -0.31 -0.66 1.50
N PHE A 300 0.48 -0.23 2.48
CA PHE A 300 0.86 1.17 2.62
C PHE A 300 1.86 1.57 1.53
N GLY A 301 1.38 2.39 0.60
CA GLY A 301 2.20 3.47 0.10
C GLY A 301 2.56 4.36 1.28
N PHE A 302 3.82 4.33 1.71
CA PHE A 302 4.35 5.30 2.65
C PHE A 302 4.68 6.58 1.90
N ASP A 303 3.65 7.38 1.64
CA ASP A 303 3.79 8.84 1.71
C ASP A 303 3.25 9.25 3.09
N ASP A 304 4.16 9.64 3.99
CA ASP A 304 3.98 10.42 5.24
C ASP A 304 2.55 10.54 5.83
N ALA A 305 1.85 9.42 6.09
CA ALA A 305 0.59 9.41 6.83
C ALA A 305 0.86 9.22 8.32
N GLU A 306 0.37 10.13 9.17
CA GLU A 306 0.51 10.04 10.62
C GLU A 306 -0.18 8.79 11.21
N ILE A 307 0.56 7.70 11.42
CA ILE A 307 0.02 6.49 12.06
C ILE A 307 -0.05 6.70 13.58
N LYS A 308 -1.26 6.79 14.15
CA LYS A 308 -1.47 6.79 15.60
C LYS A 308 -1.66 5.36 16.12
N LEU A 309 -0.72 4.88 16.95
CA LEU A 309 -0.82 3.58 17.65
C LEU A 309 -2.14 3.47 18.45
N SER A 310 -2.79 2.32 18.47
CA SER A 310 -3.87 2.01 19.42
C SER A 310 -3.35 2.07 20.87
N ASP A 311 -4.25 2.11 21.86
CA ASP A 311 -3.80 2.09 23.26
C ASP A 311 -3.14 0.75 23.62
N GLU A 312 -3.60 -0.36 23.05
CA GLU A 312 -2.96 -1.68 23.16
C GLU A 312 -1.56 -1.71 22.52
N GLU A 313 -1.40 -1.12 21.33
CA GLU A 313 -0.11 -1.02 20.65
C GLU A 313 0.86 -0.11 21.42
N TRP A 314 0.34 0.95 22.03
CA TRP A 314 1.11 1.83 22.91
C TRP A 314 1.56 1.12 24.17
N ASP A 315 0.67 0.36 24.82
CA ASP A 315 1.00 -0.43 26.01
C ASP A 315 2.01 -1.53 25.70
N ARG A 316 1.86 -2.20 24.55
CA ARG A 316 2.85 -3.18 24.06
C ARG A 316 4.19 -2.52 23.82
N LEU A 317 4.24 -1.37 23.15
CA LEU A 317 5.45 -0.61 22.93
C LEU A 317 6.12 -0.21 24.25
N LEU A 318 5.34 0.29 25.20
CA LEU A 318 5.82 0.70 26.52
C LEU A 318 6.39 -0.49 27.30
N SER A 319 5.70 -1.63 27.29
CA SER A 319 6.17 -2.87 27.91
C SER A 319 7.57 -3.27 27.41
N HIS A 320 7.80 -3.25 26.10
CA HIS A 320 9.12 -3.57 25.55
C HIS A 320 10.17 -2.49 25.86
N LYS A 321 9.82 -1.20 25.82
CA LYS A 321 10.76 -0.14 26.22
C LYS A 321 11.22 -0.29 27.66
N ARG A 322 10.28 -0.58 28.58
CA ARG A 322 10.59 -0.87 29.99
C ARG A 322 11.50 -2.09 30.10
N ARG A 323 11.28 -3.10 29.27
CA ARG A 323 12.14 -4.27 29.20
C ARG A 323 13.55 -3.95 28.75
N TRP A 324 13.71 -3.16 27.67
CA TRP A 324 15.02 -2.68 27.24
C TRP A 324 15.74 -1.86 28.30
N CYS A 325 15.02 -0.99 29.02
CA CYS A 325 15.59 -0.23 30.15
C CYS A 325 16.11 -1.17 31.25
N ARG A 326 15.34 -2.18 31.64
CA ARG A 326 15.75 -3.19 32.63
C ARG A 326 16.96 -4.01 32.17
N LEU A 327 17.02 -4.34 30.88
CA LEU A 327 18.08 -5.17 30.30
C LEU A 327 19.35 -4.38 29.92
N GLN A 328 19.32 -3.05 29.93
CA GLN A 328 20.48 -2.21 29.56
C GLN A 328 21.78 -2.63 30.26
N PRO A 329 21.84 -2.80 31.60
CA PRO A 329 23.11 -3.10 32.26
C PRO A 329 23.71 -4.43 31.79
N LEU A 330 22.87 -5.41 31.47
CA LEU A 330 23.30 -6.71 30.94
C LEU A 330 23.82 -6.58 29.51
N VAL A 331 23.12 -5.83 28.66
CA VAL A 331 23.52 -5.58 27.27
C VAL A 331 24.85 -4.82 27.21
N GLU A 332 25.04 -3.81 28.07
CA GLU A 332 26.28 -3.06 28.17
C GLU A 332 27.42 -3.89 28.75
N ALA A 333 27.16 -4.76 29.73
CA ALA A 333 28.14 -5.69 30.27
C ALA A 333 28.66 -6.70 29.22
N ARG A 334 27.84 -7.04 28.21
CA ARG A 334 28.23 -7.84 27.03
C ARG A 334 28.99 -7.02 25.97
N GLY A 335 29.19 -5.71 26.20
CA GLY A 335 29.95 -4.84 25.32
C GLY A 335 29.14 -4.24 24.17
N TYR A 336 27.81 -4.15 24.31
CA TYR A 336 26.93 -3.46 23.37
C TYR A 336 26.34 -2.21 24.01
N ARG A 337 26.58 -1.06 23.39
CA ARG A 337 25.98 0.21 23.82
C ARG A 337 24.63 0.40 23.13
N ILE A 338 23.59 0.67 23.90
CA ILE A 338 22.25 0.98 23.37
C ILE A 338 21.90 2.46 23.58
N PRO A 339 20.80 2.98 23.01
CA PRO A 339 20.44 4.38 23.11
C PRO A 339 20.26 4.82 24.57
N LYS A 340 20.68 6.05 24.90
CA LYS A 340 20.65 6.60 26.27
C LYS A 340 19.22 6.73 26.82
N GLU A 341 18.23 6.70 25.93
CA GLU A 341 16.81 6.72 26.26
C GLU A 341 16.33 5.40 26.87
N MET A 342 17.10 4.32 26.72
CA MET A 342 16.85 2.99 27.32
C MET A 342 17.60 2.82 28.65
N HIS A 343 17.74 3.88 29.45
CA HIS A 343 18.37 3.81 30.77
C HIS A 343 17.35 3.39 31.86
N PRO A 344 17.72 2.54 32.85
CA PRO A 344 16.82 2.12 33.93
C PRO A 344 16.08 3.28 34.61
N ASP A 345 16.78 4.38 34.89
CA ASP A 345 16.21 5.57 35.55
C ASP A 345 15.17 6.31 34.69
N ARG A 346 15.11 6.02 33.38
CA ARG A 346 14.21 6.68 32.42
C ARG A 346 12.96 5.86 32.11
N ILE A 347 12.72 4.79 32.86
CA ILE A 347 11.55 3.92 32.69
C ILE A 347 10.21 4.69 32.79
N ASP A 348 10.21 5.76 33.57
CA ASP A 348 9.07 6.63 33.86
C ASP A 348 8.86 7.76 32.83
N ASP A 349 9.85 8.06 32.00
CA ASP A 349 9.78 9.11 30.96
C ASP A 349 8.71 8.81 29.91
N TRP A 350 8.34 7.53 29.78
CA TRP A 350 7.46 7.02 28.74
C TRP A 350 5.99 6.85 29.18
N LYS A 351 5.61 7.37 30.36
CA LYS A 351 4.22 7.31 30.86
C LYS A 351 3.23 8.09 29.99
N VAL A 352 3.71 9.08 29.25
CA VAL A 352 2.88 9.97 28.43
C VAL A 352 3.03 9.61 26.96
N ARG A 353 1.90 9.31 26.32
CA ARG A 353 1.80 9.06 24.89
C ARG A 353 2.24 10.32 24.11
N PRO A 354 3.23 10.25 23.21
CA PRO A 354 3.66 11.39 22.40
C PRO A 354 2.51 11.86 21.51
N ARG A 355 2.44 13.18 21.27
CA ARG A 355 1.37 13.80 20.46
C ARG A 355 1.49 13.49 18.97
N SER A 356 2.69 13.12 18.52
CA SER A 356 3.00 12.78 17.13
C SER A 356 3.36 11.29 17.01
N PRO A 357 3.12 10.67 15.84
CA PRO A 357 3.60 9.34 15.54
C PRO A 357 5.12 9.23 15.76
N PRO A 358 5.63 8.09 16.25
CA PRO A 358 7.05 7.80 16.12
C PRO A 358 7.45 7.77 14.63
N PRO A 359 8.66 8.22 14.26
CA PRO A 359 9.08 8.40 12.87
C PRO A 359 9.20 7.12 12.02
N ASP A 360 9.04 5.94 12.61
CA ASP A 360 8.94 4.65 11.90
C ASP A 360 8.12 3.68 12.75
N PRO A 361 7.51 2.63 12.17
CA PRO A 361 6.86 1.59 12.96
C PRO A 361 7.90 0.97 13.89
N LEU A 362 7.81 1.28 15.18
CA LEU A 362 8.63 0.68 16.21
C LEU A 362 8.26 -0.80 16.29
N TYR A 363 9.08 -1.68 15.72
CA TYR A 363 9.13 -3.06 16.14
C TYR A 363 9.66 -3.06 17.56
N PRO A 364 8.81 -3.16 18.59
CA PRO A 364 9.19 -2.79 19.95
C PRO A 364 10.21 -3.79 20.54
N HIS A 365 10.28 -4.98 19.95
CA HIS A 365 11.24 -6.04 20.21
C HIS A 365 12.58 -5.87 19.49
N LEU A 366 12.75 -4.86 18.62
CA LEU A 366 14.02 -4.53 17.97
C LEU A 366 14.62 -3.26 18.59
N LEU A 367 15.94 -3.25 18.75
CA LEU A 367 16.68 -2.10 19.23
C LEU A 367 18.01 -1.98 18.49
N GLU A 368 18.28 -0.81 17.91
CA GLU A 368 19.60 -0.52 17.36
C GLU A 368 20.60 -0.27 18.48
N GLY A 369 21.83 -0.77 18.30
CA GLY A 369 22.93 -0.55 19.23
C GLY A 369 24.27 -0.43 18.52
N LEU A 370 25.34 -0.34 19.32
CA LEU A 370 26.71 -0.20 18.87
C LEU A 370 27.60 -1.20 19.61
N ARG A 371 28.30 -2.03 18.85
CA ARG A 371 29.32 -2.93 19.39
C ARG A 371 30.56 -2.13 19.81
N VAL A 372 30.92 -2.20 21.09
CA VAL A 372 31.83 -1.20 21.70
C VAL A 372 33.26 -1.31 21.17
N TRP A 373 33.73 -2.52 20.88
CA TRP A 373 35.13 -2.79 20.53
C TRP A 373 35.50 -2.45 19.08
N ASP A 374 34.56 -2.48 18.14
CA ASP A 374 34.81 -2.17 16.73
C ASP A 374 33.88 -1.11 16.14
N LYS A 375 33.04 -0.49 16.99
CA LYS A 375 32.10 0.58 16.63
C LYS A 375 31.13 0.18 15.52
N ARG A 376 30.87 -1.11 15.31
CA ARG A 376 29.90 -1.54 14.30
C ARG A 376 28.46 -1.40 14.82
N PRO A 377 27.55 -0.81 14.01
CA PRO A 377 26.12 -0.86 14.30
C PRO A 377 25.60 -2.30 14.35
N VAL A 378 24.78 -2.59 15.36
CA VAL A 378 24.15 -3.88 15.57
C VAL A 378 22.64 -3.72 15.73
N MET A 379 21.90 -4.77 15.41
CA MET A 379 20.49 -4.91 15.74
C MET A 379 20.37 -5.91 16.89
N LEU A 380 19.65 -5.53 17.94
CA LEU A 380 19.31 -6.39 19.06
C LEU A 380 17.82 -6.76 18.94
N LYS A 381 17.53 -8.06 18.85
CA LYS A 381 16.15 -8.59 18.78
C LYS A 381 15.82 -9.33 20.06
N LEU A 382 14.82 -8.87 20.80
CA LEU A 382 14.17 -9.65 21.85
C LEU A 382 13.38 -10.79 21.19
N SER A 383 13.78 -12.03 21.47
CA SER A 383 13.14 -13.23 20.94
C SER A 383 12.81 -14.22 22.06
N ARG A 384 11.79 -15.05 21.84
CA ARG A 384 11.41 -16.11 22.78
C ARG A 384 12.30 -17.33 22.54
N THR A 385 12.71 -17.99 23.61
CA THR A 385 13.60 -19.17 23.49
C THR A 385 12.87 -20.42 22.98
N ASP A 386 11.55 -20.47 23.09
CA ASP A 386 10.73 -21.61 22.65
C ASP A 386 10.43 -21.63 21.15
N LEU A 387 10.65 -20.51 20.46
CA LEU A 387 10.47 -20.41 19.00
C LEU A 387 11.65 -20.99 18.20
N TRP A 388 12.68 -21.54 18.86
CA TRP A 388 13.91 -22.06 18.25
C TRP A 388 14.68 -21.08 17.35
N GLU A 389 14.20 -19.84 17.17
CA GLU A 389 14.76 -18.82 16.29
C GLU A 389 16.25 -18.61 16.55
N ALA A 390 16.63 -18.42 17.82
CA ALA A 390 18.02 -18.22 18.20
C ALA A 390 18.90 -19.42 17.85
N ALA A 391 18.41 -20.64 18.10
CA ALA A 391 19.13 -21.88 17.82
C ALA A 391 19.31 -22.12 16.32
N ILE A 392 18.26 -21.90 15.52
CA ILE A 392 18.31 -22.01 14.06
C ILE A 392 19.24 -20.94 13.48
N SER A 393 19.11 -19.69 13.94
CA SER A 393 19.95 -18.57 13.48
C SER A 393 21.44 -18.82 13.79
N GLU A 394 21.74 -19.26 15.01
CA GLU A 394 23.10 -19.60 15.42
C GLU A 394 23.66 -20.79 14.63
N HIS A 395 22.85 -21.85 14.43
CA HIS A 395 23.23 -23.01 13.63
C HIS A 395 23.56 -22.60 12.19
N LEU A 396 22.65 -21.90 11.51
CA LEU A 396 22.85 -21.45 10.13
C LEU A 396 24.08 -20.54 10.00
N ALA A 397 24.28 -19.61 10.94
CA ALA A 397 25.44 -18.71 10.94
C ALA A 397 26.78 -19.44 11.19
N SER A 398 26.75 -20.60 11.86
CA SER A 398 27.96 -21.39 12.13
C SER A 398 28.48 -22.16 10.91
N ILE A 399 27.67 -22.29 9.85
CA ILE A 399 28.00 -23.07 8.66
C ILE A 399 28.91 -22.24 7.73
N PRO A 400 30.17 -22.66 7.49
CA PRO A 400 31.13 -21.93 6.66
C PRO A 400 30.92 -22.22 5.16
N ASP A 401 29.71 -22.00 4.67
CA ASP A 401 29.35 -22.14 3.24
C ASP A 401 29.44 -20.76 2.55
N PRO A 402 30.15 -20.62 1.41
CA PRO A 402 30.23 -19.35 0.68
C PRO A 402 28.88 -18.87 0.13
N ASP A 403 27.90 -19.76 -0.01
CA ASP A 403 26.54 -19.42 -0.39
C ASP A 403 25.70 -19.03 0.82
N ASN A 404 26.21 -18.99 2.05
CA ASN A 404 25.40 -18.64 3.22
C ASN A 404 25.00 -17.15 3.22
N HIS A 405 23.75 -16.88 2.82
CA HIS A 405 23.11 -15.57 2.92
C HIS A 405 22.05 -15.55 4.03
N THR A 406 22.30 -16.24 5.14
CA THR A 406 21.55 -16.06 6.39
C THR A 406 22.28 -15.04 7.26
N ILE A 407 21.53 -14.19 7.97
CA ILE A 407 22.13 -13.06 8.69
C ILE A 407 23.23 -13.52 9.66
N PRO A 408 24.39 -12.82 9.71
CA PRO A 408 25.43 -13.14 10.68
C PRO A 408 24.91 -13.06 12.12
N PHE A 409 25.33 -14.02 12.93
CA PHE A 409 24.98 -14.12 14.35
C PHE A 409 26.17 -13.67 15.20
N TYR A 410 26.04 -12.54 15.91
CA TYR A 410 27.14 -11.97 16.69
C TYR A 410 27.18 -12.43 18.14
N ASP A 411 26.03 -12.49 18.82
CA ASP A 411 25.94 -12.91 20.22
C ASP A 411 24.50 -13.33 20.58
N LEU A 412 24.40 -14.15 21.61
CA LEU A 412 23.17 -14.53 22.29
C LEU A 412 23.25 -14.14 23.76
N ILE A 413 22.38 -13.21 24.17
CA ILE A 413 22.30 -12.75 25.55
C ILE A 413 21.07 -13.38 26.20
N THR A 414 21.30 -14.32 27.11
CA THR A 414 20.27 -14.92 27.96
C THR A 414 20.21 -14.18 29.30
N PHE A 415 19.02 -14.17 29.91
CA PHE A 415 18.78 -13.55 31.20
C PHE A 415 17.79 -14.37 32.03
N PRO A 416 17.75 -14.17 33.36
CA PRO A 416 16.82 -14.87 34.23
C PRO A 416 15.36 -14.68 33.79
N GLU A 417 14.56 -15.71 34.05
CA GLU A 417 13.13 -15.70 33.76
C GLU A 417 12.43 -14.55 34.49
N GLU A 418 11.56 -13.84 33.78
CA GLU A 418 10.78 -12.77 34.39
C GLU A 418 9.62 -13.40 35.18
N PRO A 419 9.43 -13.07 36.48
CA PRO A 419 8.47 -13.76 37.35
C PRO A 419 7.03 -13.84 36.82
N ASP A 420 6.63 -12.86 36.00
CA ASP A 420 5.28 -12.74 35.43
C ASP A 420 5.23 -13.08 33.93
N SER A 421 6.31 -13.61 33.34
CA SER A 421 6.33 -13.94 31.92
C SER A 421 5.97 -15.40 31.68
N GLU A 422 5.03 -15.63 30.77
CA GLU A 422 4.65 -16.97 30.28
C GLU A 422 5.77 -17.67 29.51
N PHE A 423 6.75 -16.91 29.00
CA PHE A 423 7.80 -17.42 28.13
C PHE A 423 9.18 -17.02 28.65
N GLN A 424 10.18 -17.84 28.34
CA GLN A 424 11.58 -17.46 28.49
C GLN A 424 12.04 -16.68 27.25
N TRP A 425 12.94 -15.72 27.48
CA TRP A 425 13.39 -14.78 26.45
C TRP A 425 14.90 -14.68 26.38
N CYS A 426 15.37 -14.24 25.22
CA CYS A 426 16.76 -13.96 24.92
C CYS A 426 16.88 -12.70 24.04
N ILE A 427 18.09 -12.18 23.90
CA ILE A 427 18.41 -11.16 22.91
C ILE A 427 19.36 -11.79 21.88
N ILE A 428 18.95 -11.76 20.62
CA ILE A 428 19.78 -12.11 19.47
C ILE A 428 20.44 -10.82 18.98
N VAL A 429 21.77 -10.85 18.80
CA VAL A 429 22.54 -9.72 18.29
C VAL A 429 23.04 -10.02 16.88
N THR A 430 22.70 -9.16 15.91
CA THR A 430 23.07 -9.29 14.51
C THR A 430 23.62 -7.97 13.95
N PRO A 431 24.21 -7.93 12.72
CA PRO A 431 24.50 -6.67 12.05
C PRO A 431 23.23 -5.84 11.84
N ARG A 432 23.32 -4.52 12.01
CA ARG A 432 22.26 -3.60 11.56
C ARG A 432 22.30 -3.50 10.03
N LEU A 433 21.26 -4.01 9.38
CA LEU A 433 21.10 -4.02 7.92
C LEU A 433 19.84 -3.25 7.53
N THR A 434 19.77 -2.87 6.25
CA THR A 434 18.66 -2.09 5.69
C THR A 434 17.69 -3.02 4.99
N ASP A 435 16.39 -2.85 5.23
CA ASP A 435 15.39 -3.70 4.60
C ASP A 435 15.14 -3.34 3.12
N CYS A 436 14.72 -4.34 2.34
CA CYS A 436 14.54 -4.25 0.89
C CYS A 436 13.26 -3.51 0.44
N ARG A 437 12.39 -3.03 1.35
CA ARG A 437 11.20 -2.23 1.02
C ARG A 437 11.52 -0.94 0.28
N TYR A 438 12.69 -0.33 0.52
CA TYR A 438 13.13 0.90 -0.15
C TYR A 438 13.87 0.59 -1.46
N SER A 439 13.73 1.48 -2.46
CA SER A 439 14.18 1.30 -3.85
C SER A 439 15.68 0.98 -3.97
N HIS A 440 16.02 -0.32 -4.00
CA HIS A 440 17.38 -0.83 -4.08
C HIS A 440 17.73 -1.39 -5.47
N LEU A 441 16.75 -1.53 -6.37
CA LEU A 441 16.94 -2.05 -7.73
C LEU A 441 16.94 -0.91 -8.75
N ASP A 442 18.04 -0.73 -9.47
CA ASP A 442 18.19 0.32 -10.48
C ASP A 442 18.08 -0.24 -11.92
N THR A 443 18.54 -1.48 -12.12
CA THR A 443 18.64 -2.15 -13.42
C THR A 443 18.01 -3.54 -13.41
N PHE A 444 17.77 -4.11 -14.60
CA PHE A 444 17.37 -5.51 -14.71
C PHE A 444 18.45 -6.45 -14.14
N LYS A 445 19.73 -6.10 -14.27
CA LYS A 445 20.83 -6.84 -13.66
C LYS A 445 20.73 -6.87 -12.13
N ASP A 446 20.31 -5.77 -11.49
CA ASP A 446 20.12 -5.75 -10.03
C ASP A 446 18.98 -6.67 -9.60
N LEU A 447 17.87 -6.69 -10.35
CA LEU A 447 16.75 -7.60 -10.08
C LEU A 447 17.16 -9.06 -10.25
N VAL A 448 17.87 -9.38 -11.34
CA VAL A 448 18.37 -10.74 -11.57
C VAL A 448 19.32 -11.16 -10.47
N ASP A 449 20.26 -10.30 -10.09
CA ASP A 449 21.21 -10.55 -8.99
C ASP A 449 20.49 -10.74 -7.64
N PHE A 450 19.47 -9.92 -7.33
CA PHE A 450 18.63 -10.09 -6.15
C PHE A 450 17.95 -11.46 -6.12
N ILE A 451 17.23 -11.84 -7.19
CA ILE A 451 16.50 -13.11 -7.26
C ILE A 451 17.49 -14.29 -7.20
N THR A 452 18.63 -14.19 -7.87
CA THR A 452 19.69 -15.21 -7.81
C THR A 452 20.19 -15.38 -6.38
N GLN A 453 20.50 -14.31 -5.65
CA GLN A 453 20.94 -14.42 -4.26
C GLN A 453 19.86 -15.01 -3.34
N VAL A 454 18.59 -14.61 -3.52
CA VAL A 454 17.46 -15.16 -2.75
C VAL A 454 17.33 -16.68 -2.96
N LEU A 455 17.45 -17.15 -4.20
CA LEU A 455 17.33 -18.57 -4.53
C LEU A 455 18.59 -19.36 -4.18
N GLU A 456 19.72 -19.03 -4.78
CA GLU A 456 20.96 -19.81 -4.70
C GLU A 456 21.59 -19.74 -3.31
N LYS A 457 21.64 -18.54 -2.74
CA LYS A 457 22.38 -18.26 -1.51
C LYS A 457 21.49 -18.19 -0.27
N GLY A 458 20.19 -17.99 -0.47
CA GLY A 458 19.21 -18.08 0.60
C GLY A 458 18.59 -19.47 0.69
N VAL A 459 17.58 -19.70 -0.16
CA VAL A 459 16.66 -20.84 0.00
C VAL A 459 17.33 -22.17 -0.36
N CYS A 460 18.11 -22.25 -1.44
CA CYS A 460 18.87 -23.45 -1.79
C CYS A 460 19.89 -23.81 -0.70
N PHE A 461 20.56 -22.80 -0.13
CA PHE A 461 21.47 -22.99 1.01
C PHE A 461 20.72 -23.56 2.22
N MET A 462 19.64 -22.91 2.68
CA MET A 462 18.87 -23.40 3.83
C MET A 462 18.33 -24.82 3.59
N HIS A 463 17.79 -25.09 2.39
CA HIS A 463 17.25 -26.41 2.04
C HIS A 463 18.32 -27.50 2.02
N ARG A 464 19.54 -27.19 1.55
CA ARG A 464 20.70 -28.10 1.57
C ARG A 464 21.07 -28.53 2.99
N TYR A 465 20.83 -27.67 3.97
CA TYR A 465 21.05 -27.94 5.40
C TYR A 465 19.77 -28.31 6.13
N ASN A 466 18.75 -28.77 5.41
CA ASN A 466 17.48 -29.26 5.95
C ASN A 466 16.72 -28.23 6.81
N VAL A 467 16.87 -26.96 6.47
CA VAL A 467 16.12 -25.85 7.06
C VAL A 467 15.16 -25.29 6.03
N ALA A 468 13.88 -25.17 6.40
CA ALA A 468 12.88 -24.41 5.66
C ALA A 468 12.58 -23.12 6.40
N HIS A 469 12.53 -21.99 5.70
CA HIS A 469 12.35 -20.68 6.33
C HIS A 469 10.90 -20.45 6.78
N THR A 470 9.93 -20.92 5.98
CA THR A 470 8.47 -20.86 6.15
C THR A 470 7.85 -19.46 6.22
N ASP A 471 8.65 -18.41 6.05
CA ASP A 471 8.21 -17.00 5.98
C ASP A 471 9.06 -16.19 5.00
N VAL A 472 9.26 -16.73 3.80
CA VAL A 472 10.01 -16.03 2.74
C VAL A 472 9.19 -14.84 2.25
N ALA A 473 9.62 -13.63 2.61
CA ALA A 473 8.97 -12.39 2.21
C ALA A 473 9.99 -11.27 2.05
N ARG A 474 9.65 -10.23 1.26
CA ARG A 474 10.56 -9.09 1.02
C ARG A 474 10.99 -8.39 2.32
N THR A 475 10.13 -8.38 3.33
CA THR A 475 10.40 -7.79 4.65
C THR A 475 11.43 -8.58 5.46
N ASN A 476 11.61 -9.86 5.15
CA ASN A 476 12.54 -10.77 5.82
C ASN A 476 13.86 -10.91 5.03
N ILE A 477 14.07 -10.03 4.04
CA ILE A 477 15.30 -9.92 3.27
C ILE A 477 15.86 -8.51 3.45
N VAL A 478 17.10 -8.44 3.89
CA VAL A 478 17.82 -7.19 4.17
C VAL A 478 19.12 -7.13 3.39
N TRP A 479 19.70 -5.95 3.24
CA TRP A 479 20.98 -5.75 2.55
C TRP A 479 21.84 -4.74 3.29
N ASP A 480 23.15 -4.78 3.02
CA ASP A 480 24.08 -3.80 3.56
C ASP A 480 24.16 -2.58 2.63
N ASP A 481 23.64 -1.44 3.08
CA ASP A 481 23.68 -0.17 2.36
C ASP A 481 24.94 0.66 2.68
N ARG A 482 25.82 0.16 3.55
CA ARG A 482 27.00 0.89 3.99
C ARG A 482 28.09 0.78 2.92
N PRO A 483 28.69 1.90 2.47
CA PRO A 483 30.03 1.84 1.91
C PRO A 483 30.96 1.32 3.01
N ASP A 484 32.01 0.56 2.69
CA ASP A 484 32.90 -0.18 3.60
C ASP A 484 33.61 0.64 4.73
N ILE A 485 33.20 1.87 5.00
CA ILE A 485 33.76 2.80 5.97
C ILE A 485 32.63 3.36 6.81
N ILE A 486 32.59 3.03 8.10
CA ILE A 486 31.84 3.79 9.11
C ILE A 486 32.58 5.12 9.24
N PRO A 487 31.99 6.28 8.88
CA PRO A 487 32.58 7.55 9.23
C PRO A 487 32.46 7.69 10.75
N ASP A 488 33.60 7.79 11.40
CA ASP A 488 33.71 8.21 12.79
C ASP A 488 32.94 9.54 12.92
N ASP A 489 31.98 9.56 13.84
CA ASP A 489 31.16 10.70 14.25
C ASP A 489 30.10 11.27 13.28
N ASN A 490 28.85 11.13 13.75
CA ASN A 490 27.73 12.08 13.69
C ASN A 490 28.05 13.53 13.23
N ARG A 491 28.34 13.75 11.95
CA ARG A 491 28.24 15.07 11.31
C ARG A 491 27.40 14.98 10.05
N PRO A 492 26.29 15.76 9.93
CA PRO A 492 25.66 15.96 8.64
C PRO A 492 26.64 16.72 7.74
N GLY A 493 27.30 16.00 6.83
CA GLY A 493 28.08 16.61 5.76
C GLY A 493 27.18 17.46 4.84
N PRO A 494 27.76 18.40 4.08
CA PRO A 494 26.99 19.28 3.20
C PRO A 494 26.15 18.44 2.22
N LYS A 495 24.84 18.75 2.15
CA LYS A 495 23.92 18.10 1.22
C LYS A 495 24.49 18.23 -0.20
N PRO A 496 24.58 17.13 -0.99
CA PRO A 496 25.09 17.19 -2.35
C PRO A 496 24.30 18.21 -3.17
N SER A 497 25.00 19.02 -3.96
CA SER A 497 24.38 20.02 -4.83
C SER A 497 23.39 19.36 -5.79
N LEU A 498 22.37 20.12 -6.24
CA LEU A 498 21.35 19.65 -7.19
C LEU A 498 21.97 19.02 -8.45
N VAL A 499 23.08 19.60 -8.92
CA VAL A 499 23.85 19.11 -10.08
C VAL A 499 24.55 17.79 -9.76
N SER A 500 25.17 17.65 -8.58
CA SER A 500 25.81 16.39 -8.19
C SER A 500 24.82 15.23 -7.98
N ARG A 501 23.55 15.52 -7.66
CA ARG A 501 22.48 14.51 -7.59
C ARG A 501 22.00 14.04 -8.97
N LEU A 502 22.15 14.88 -9.99
CA LEU A 502 21.73 14.57 -11.36
C LEU A 502 22.80 13.77 -12.14
N PHE A 503 24.06 13.85 -11.72
CA PHE A 503 25.20 13.33 -12.51
C PHE A 503 26.20 12.45 -11.73
N LYS A 504 25.95 12.11 -10.46
CA LYS A 504 26.76 11.10 -9.78
C LYS A 504 26.20 9.71 -10.08
N ASP A 505 26.95 8.92 -10.82
CA ASP A 505 26.89 7.47 -10.70
C ASP A 505 27.22 7.12 -9.24
N LYS A 506 26.27 6.54 -8.51
CA LYS A 506 26.63 5.84 -7.28
C LYS A 506 27.62 4.73 -7.68
N PRO A 507 28.72 4.53 -6.95
CA PRO A 507 29.58 3.38 -7.20
C PRO A 507 28.71 2.11 -7.17
N LYS A 508 28.86 1.24 -8.18
CA LYS A 508 28.20 -0.07 -8.22
C LYS A 508 28.76 -0.94 -7.09
N THR A 509 28.24 -0.80 -5.88
CA THR A 509 28.52 -1.72 -4.78
C THR A 509 27.80 -3.03 -5.09
N GLN A 510 28.52 -4.14 -5.13
CA GLN A 510 27.90 -5.47 -5.21
C GLN A 510 27.04 -5.64 -3.95
N ARG A 511 25.72 -5.62 -4.12
CA ARG A 511 24.77 -5.71 -3.00
C ARG A 511 24.75 -7.15 -2.50
N LYS A 512 24.82 -7.33 -1.19
CA LYS A 512 24.66 -8.64 -0.56
C LYS A 512 23.35 -8.66 0.22
N TYR A 513 22.46 -9.58 -0.13
CA TYR A 513 21.17 -9.77 0.54
C TYR A 513 21.25 -10.89 1.58
N TRP A 514 20.53 -10.74 2.68
CA TRP A 514 20.53 -11.66 3.81
C TRP A 514 19.10 -11.97 4.26
N PHE A 515 18.83 -13.23 4.56
CA PHE A 515 17.60 -13.68 5.22
C PHE A 515 17.66 -13.42 6.73
N ILE A 516 16.54 -12.94 7.27
CA ILE A 516 16.32 -12.70 8.70
C ILE A 516 15.00 -13.32 9.15
N ASP A 517 14.76 -13.30 10.47
CA ASP A 517 13.51 -13.73 11.10
C ASP A 517 13.21 -15.23 10.92
N PHE A 518 13.92 -16.03 11.70
CA PHE A 518 13.76 -17.49 11.71
C PHE A 518 12.72 -17.96 12.74
N GLY A 519 11.82 -17.08 13.18
CA GLY A 519 10.82 -17.38 14.21
C GLY A 519 9.77 -18.42 13.81
N LEU A 520 9.60 -18.67 12.51
CA LEU A 520 8.74 -19.71 11.95
C LEU A 520 9.54 -20.84 11.28
N ALA A 521 10.87 -20.70 11.19
CA ALA A 521 11.71 -21.63 10.48
C ALA A 521 11.71 -23.01 11.15
N CYS A 522 11.90 -24.04 10.33
CA CYS A 522 11.92 -25.43 10.77
C CYS A 522 13.24 -26.06 10.35
N SER A 523 13.87 -26.82 11.26
CA SER A 523 15.13 -27.52 11.03
C SER A 523 14.96 -29.01 11.28
N TYR A 524 15.52 -29.84 10.41
CA TYR A 524 15.44 -31.29 10.50
C TYR A 524 16.82 -31.94 10.44
N PRO A 525 17.02 -33.14 11.02
CA PRO A 525 18.31 -33.82 10.97
C PRO A 525 18.72 -34.19 9.53
N THR A 526 17.75 -34.66 8.74
CA THR A 526 17.92 -34.99 7.31
C THR A 526 16.69 -34.56 6.53
N PHE A 527 16.82 -34.44 5.20
CA PHE A 527 15.70 -34.11 4.32
C PHE A 527 14.65 -35.23 4.33
N GLU A 528 15.07 -36.49 4.41
CA GLU A 528 14.20 -37.67 4.45
C GLU A 528 13.41 -37.78 5.76
N GLU A 529 13.99 -37.30 6.87
CA GLU A 529 13.35 -37.29 8.20
C GLU A 529 12.53 -36.02 8.47
N ARG A 530 12.36 -35.15 7.46
CA ARG A 530 11.61 -33.91 7.64
C ARG A 530 10.14 -34.20 7.99
N GLY A 531 9.67 -33.52 9.03
CA GLY A 531 8.29 -33.58 9.47
C GLY A 531 7.39 -32.62 8.69
N LEU A 532 6.08 -32.83 8.80
CA LEU A 532 5.09 -31.87 8.35
C LEU A 532 4.82 -30.83 9.44
N VAL A 533 4.49 -29.62 9.03
CA VAL A 533 4.20 -28.48 9.93
C VAL A 533 2.74 -28.05 9.79
N LYS A 534 2.21 -27.36 10.81
CA LYS A 534 0.88 -26.74 10.79
C LYS A 534 1.00 -25.26 11.10
N GLY A 535 0.04 -24.47 10.66
CA GLY A 535 -0.07 -23.05 10.98
C GLY A 535 -0.46 -22.22 9.77
N ILE A 536 -0.98 -21.02 10.07
CA ILE A 536 -1.36 -19.97 9.11
C ILE A 536 -0.53 -18.70 9.28
N CYS A 537 0.60 -18.82 9.99
CA CYS A 537 1.50 -17.71 10.30
C CYS A 537 2.38 -17.34 9.09
N GLY A 538 2.93 -16.13 9.12
CA GLY A 538 3.76 -15.57 8.05
C GLY A 538 3.08 -14.44 7.26
N GLN A 539 3.86 -13.79 6.40
CA GLN A 539 3.45 -12.60 5.63
C GLN A 539 2.49 -12.92 4.48
N HIS A 540 2.56 -14.15 3.94
CA HIS A 540 1.75 -14.60 2.80
C HIS A 540 0.68 -15.61 3.24
N LYS A 541 -0.46 -15.10 3.72
CA LYS A 541 -1.50 -15.91 4.40
C LYS A 541 -2.47 -16.65 3.47
N ASN A 542 -2.45 -16.34 2.16
CA ASN A 542 -3.36 -16.91 1.16
C ASN A 542 -2.75 -18.11 0.42
N ILE A 543 -1.82 -18.82 1.05
CA ILE A 543 -1.21 -20.00 0.47
C ILE A 543 -2.11 -21.24 0.77
N PRO A 544 -2.45 -22.07 -0.24
CA PRO A 544 -3.47 -23.12 -0.09
C PRO A 544 -3.20 -24.14 1.01
N GLU A 545 -1.94 -24.54 1.21
CA GLU A 545 -1.57 -25.54 2.20
C GLU A 545 -1.52 -25.00 3.64
N LEU A 546 -1.48 -23.68 3.85
CA LEU A 546 -1.45 -23.09 5.20
C LEU A 546 -2.74 -23.42 5.97
N SER A 547 -2.60 -24.30 6.96
CA SER A 547 -3.70 -24.85 7.74
C SER A 547 -3.28 -25.09 9.19
N GLU A 548 -4.16 -24.74 10.13
CA GLU A 548 -3.99 -25.11 11.54
C GLU A 548 -4.29 -26.59 11.81
N GLU A 549 -5.01 -27.25 10.90
CA GLU A 549 -5.50 -28.62 11.09
C GLU A 549 -4.69 -29.65 10.30
N VAL A 550 -4.36 -29.33 9.05
CA VAL A 550 -3.71 -30.22 8.09
C VAL A 550 -2.23 -29.89 8.04
N ALA A 551 -1.39 -30.89 8.30
CA ALA A 551 0.05 -30.70 8.24
C ALA A 551 0.55 -30.75 6.79
N TYR A 552 1.55 -29.92 6.46
CA TYR A 552 2.12 -29.79 5.13
C TYR A 552 3.65 -29.77 5.17
N ASP A 553 4.28 -30.05 4.03
CA ASP A 553 5.74 -30.01 3.88
C ASP A 553 6.21 -28.54 3.82
N PRO A 554 7.12 -28.10 4.70
CA PRO A 554 7.55 -26.69 4.74
C PRO A 554 8.47 -26.30 3.58
N PHE A 555 9.11 -27.24 2.87
CA PHE A 555 10.08 -26.89 1.82
C PHE A 555 9.41 -26.35 0.55
N PRO A 556 8.33 -26.95 0.02
CA PRO A 556 7.56 -26.35 -1.07
C PRO A 556 6.87 -25.04 -0.70
N LEU A 557 6.63 -24.78 0.59
CA LEU A 557 6.05 -23.51 1.06
C LEU A 557 7.00 -22.34 0.76
N ASP A 558 8.30 -22.47 1.03
CA ASP A 558 9.29 -21.43 0.70
C ASP A 558 9.23 -21.06 -0.79
N ILE A 559 9.08 -22.05 -1.67
CA ILE A 559 8.98 -21.83 -3.12
C ILE A 559 7.72 -21.05 -3.49
N ARG A 560 6.58 -21.41 -2.89
CA ARG A 560 5.32 -20.70 -3.08
C ARG A 560 5.39 -19.25 -2.62
N GLN A 561 6.05 -19.02 -1.49
CA GLN A 561 6.25 -17.72 -0.89
C GLN A 561 7.17 -16.82 -1.74
N ILE A 562 8.23 -17.36 -2.33
CA ILE A 562 9.05 -16.63 -3.33
C ILE A 562 8.15 -16.19 -4.50
N GLY A 563 7.30 -17.07 -5.02
CA GLY A 563 6.38 -16.73 -6.10
C GLY A 563 5.39 -15.61 -5.73
N GLU A 564 4.84 -15.62 -4.51
CA GLU A 564 3.99 -14.54 -4.01
C GLU A 564 4.74 -13.24 -3.84
N MET A 565 5.91 -13.26 -3.19
CA MET A 565 6.77 -12.10 -3.03
C MET A 565 7.08 -11.47 -4.39
N LEU A 566 7.53 -12.26 -5.37
CA LEU A 566 7.87 -11.74 -6.71
C LEU A 566 6.68 -11.13 -7.45
N THR A 567 5.51 -11.77 -7.35
CA THR A 567 4.28 -11.25 -7.98
C THR A 567 3.88 -9.92 -7.36
N ARG A 568 3.72 -9.90 -6.03
CA ARG A 568 3.19 -8.75 -5.28
C ARG A 568 4.17 -7.57 -5.28
N ASP A 569 5.42 -7.86 -4.98
CA ASP A 569 6.40 -6.84 -4.62
C ASP A 569 7.24 -6.36 -5.81
N TYR A 570 7.17 -7.04 -6.96
CA TYR A 570 7.98 -6.70 -8.14
C TYR A 570 7.19 -6.66 -9.44
N VAL A 571 6.52 -7.74 -9.86
CA VAL A 571 5.76 -7.77 -11.14
C VAL A 571 4.66 -6.71 -11.17
N GLY A 572 3.93 -6.54 -10.06
CA GLY A 572 2.93 -5.48 -9.93
C GLY A 572 3.49 -4.05 -9.91
N LEU A 573 4.79 -3.87 -9.62
CA LEU A 573 5.40 -2.56 -9.39
C LEU A 573 6.34 -2.10 -10.52
N TYR A 574 6.95 -3.02 -11.26
CA TYR A 574 7.95 -2.69 -12.30
C TYR A 574 7.50 -3.14 -13.69
N ARG A 575 7.99 -2.44 -14.71
CA ARG A 575 7.70 -2.75 -16.12
C ARG A 575 8.73 -3.71 -16.71
N GLY A 576 8.33 -4.47 -17.73
CA GLY A 576 9.25 -5.28 -18.51
C GLY A 576 9.62 -6.61 -17.86
N LEU A 577 8.82 -7.08 -16.90
CA LEU A 577 9.02 -8.32 -16.13
C LEU A 577 8.26 -9.53 -16.70
N GLU A 578 7.68 -9.41 -17.89
CA GLU A 578 6.88 -10.45 -18.53
C GLU A 578 7.70 -11.73 -18.78
N PHE A 579 9.02 -11.60 -18.91
CA PHE A 579 9.94 -12.72 -19.12
C PHE A 579 10.04 -13.70 -17.93
N ILE A 580 9.76 -13.25 -16.70
CA ILE A 580 9.80 -14.12 -15.49
C ILE A 580 8.42 -14.61 -15.05
N GLU A 581 7.32 -14.06 -15.59
CA GLU A 581 5.96 -14.45 -15.21
C GLU A 581 5.67 -15.95 -15.40
N PRO A 582 6.07 -16.60 -16.52
CA PRO A 582 5.85 -18.04 -16.67
C PRO A 582 6.57 -18.87 -15.61
N TRP A 583 7.79 -18.46 -15.24
CA TRP A 583 8.57 -19.12 -14.19
C TRP A 583 7.93 -18.92 -12.81
N ILE A 584 7.52 -17.68 -12.48
CA ILE A 584 6.79 -17.36 -11.25
C ILE A 584 5.51 -18.22 -11.17
N SER A 585 4.77 -18.38 -12.27
CA SER A 585 3.56 -19.22 -12.30
C SER A 585 3.83 -20.68 -11.92
N ARG A 586 5.03 -21.22 -12.19
CA ARG A 586 5.40 -22.57 -11.72
C ARG A 586 5.67 -22.62 -10.22
N LEU A 587 6.27 -21.57 -9.66
CA LEU A 587 6.47 -21.49 -8.20
C LEU A 587 5.13 -21.39 -7.45
N ARG A 588 4.12 -20.81 -8.11
CA ARG A 588 2.80 -20.52 -7.54
C ARG A 588 1.75 -21.63 -7.73
N GLN A 589 2.13 -22.85 -8.12
CA GLN A 589 1.17 -23.96 -8.22
C GLN A 589 0.53 -24.24 -6.86
N ASP A 590 -0.80 -24.42 -6.84
CA ASP A 590 -1.52 -24.61 -5.58
C ASP A 590 -1.15 -25.93 -4.91
N ASN A 591 -0.95 -26.99 -5.71
CA ASN A 591 -0.47 -28.27 -5.21
C ASN A 591 1.04 -28.22 -4.95
N PRO A 592 1.51 -28.45 -3.69
CA PRO A 592 2.92 -28.39 -3.33
C PRO A 592 3.83 -29.30 -4.16
N THR A 593 3.33 -30.46 -4.61
CA THR A 593 4.14 -31.44 -5.38
C THR A 593 4.36 -31.03 -6.83
N ASP A 594 3.58 -30.08 -7.34
CA ASP A 594 3.69 -29.61 -8.73
C ASP A 594 4.68 -28.43 -8.85
N ARG A 595 5.17 -27.94 -7.71
CA ARG A 595 6.20 -26.89 -7.65
C ARG A 595 7.59 -27.51 -7.85
N PRO A 596 8.52 -26.78 -8.48
CA PRO A 596 9.92 -27.18 -8.45
C PRO A 596 10.49 -27.16 -7.03
N THR A 597 11.51 -27.97 -6.79
CA THR A 597 12.43 -27.78 -5.65
C THR A 597 13.19 -26.46 -5.78
N ALA A 598 13.83 -25.99 -4.71
CA ALA A 598 14.64 -24.76 -4.75
C ALA A 598 15.73 -24.81 -5.84
N THR A 599 16.41 -25.95 -5.98
CA THR A 599 17.46 -26.15 -6.98
C THR A 599 16.90 -26.15 -8.41
N GLU A 600 15.74 -26.76 -8.64
CA GLU A 600 15.07 -26.73 -9.94
C GLU A 600 14.57 -25.32 -10.29
N ALA A 601 14.00 -24.61 -9.31
CA ALA A 601 13.56 -23.23 -9.46
C ALA A 601 14.72 -22.30 -9.84
N LEU A 602 15.88 -22.48 -9.22
CA LEU A 602 17.12 -21.76 -9.56
C LEU A 602 17.58 -22.08 -10.98
N ALA A 603 17.63 -23.36 -11.36
CA ALA A 603 18.06 -23.77 -12.70
C ALA A 603 17.13 -23.25 -13.81
N GLU A 604 15.83 -23.18 -13.53
CA GLU A 604 14.83 -22.55 -14.40
C GLU A 604 15.03 -21.05 -14.53
N PHE A 605 15.22 -20.36 -13.41
CA PHE A 605 15.47 -18.92 -13.40
C PHE A 605 16.75 -18.57 -14.18
N GLN A 606 17.81 -19.34 -13.99
CA GLN A 606 19.06 -19.19 -14.73
C GLN A 606 18.88 -19.41 -16.24
N ARG A 607 18.00 -20.33 -16.68
CA ARG A 607 17.67 -20.46 -18.11
C ARG A 607 16.94 -19.23 -18.64
N VAL A 608 15.90 -18.79 -17.94
CA VAL A 608 15.09 -17.63 -18.33
C VAL A 608 15.94 -16.36 -18.45
N THR A 609 16.92 -16.19 -17.56
CA THR A 609 17.78 -14.99 -17.54
C THR A 609 18.95 -15.03 -18.53
N ARG A 610 19.41 -16.22 -18.96
CA ARG A 610 20.45 -16.36 -20.00
C ARG A 610 20.03 -15.84 -21.37
N GLU A 611 18.72 -15.76 -21.62
CA GLU A 611 18.17 -15.25 -22.88
C GLU A 611 18.15 -13.71 -22.94
N LEU A 612 18.42 -13.03 -21.82
CA LEU A 612 18.49 -11.57 -21.78
C LEU A 612 19.80 -11.07 -22.40
N SER A 613 19.70 -10.07 -23.28
CA SER A 613 20.88 -9.38 -23.80
C SER A 613 21.57 -8.55 -22.71
N GLU A 614 22.88 -8.34 -22.86
CA GLU A 614 23.63 -7.45 -21.95
C GLU A 614 23.03 -6.03 -21.93
N GLU A 615 22.54 -5.55 -23.07
CA GLU A 615 21.82 -4.28 -23.16
C GLU A 615 20.56 -4.26 -22.28
N LYS A 616 19.77 -5.34 -22.30
CA LYS A 616 18.59 -5.46 -21.45
C LYS A 616 18.97 -5.52 -19.97
N LEU A 617 20.00 -6.28 -19.61
CA LEU A 617 20.49 -6.37 -18.23
C LEU A 617 20.97 -5.01 -17.69
N GLN A 618 21.70 -4.23 -18.49
CA GLN A 618 22.16 -2.88 -18.11
C GLN A 618 21.05 -1.82 -18.19
N SER A 619 19.92 -2.13 -18.85
CA SER A 619 18.81 -1.19 -18.95
C SER A 619 18.16 -0.91 -17.60
N ARG A 620 17.67 0.32 -17.45
CA ARG A 620 17.02 0.78 -16.23
C ARG A 620 15.71 0.03 -15.98
N LEU A 621 15.50 -0.37 -14.73
CA LEU A 621 14.22 -0.92 -14.27
C LEU A 621 13.30 0.25 -13.91
N TYR A 622 12.15 0.35 -14.57
CA TYR A 622 11.19 1.45 -14.38
C TYR A 622 10.00 0.98 -13.55
N LYS A 623 9.57 1.80 -12.59
CA LYS A 623 8.30 1.55 -11.88
C LYS A 623 7.12 1.82 -12.79
N GLN A 624 5.99 1.17 -12.52
CA GLN A 624 4.72 1.54 -13.15
C GLN A 624 4.42 3.02 -12.86
N GLY A 625 3.92 3.75 -13.86
CA GLY A 625 3.71 5.19 -13.79
C GLY A 625 4.96 6.06 -14.07
N GLU A 626 6.18 5.53 -13.95
CA GLU A 626 7.39 6.27 -14.35
C GLU A 626 7.52 6.29 -15.88
N TRP A 627 7.64 7.48 -16.48
CA TRP A 627 7.90 7.60 -17.93
C TRP A 627 9.40 7.53 -18.20
N PRO A 628 9.84 6.84 -19.27
CA PRO A 628 11.23 6.92 -19.70
C PRO A 628 11.59 8.40 -19.87
N ASN A 629 12.76 8.80 -19.35
CA ASN A 629 13.31 10.15 -19.51
C ASN A 629 13.42 10.62 -20.98
N LEU A 630 13.11 9.76 -21.95
CA LEU A 630 13.01 10.08 -23.35
C LEU A 630 12.02 11.23 -23.63
N ALA A 631 10.89 11.35 -22.94
CA ALA A 631 9.99 12.49 -23.18
C ALA A 631 10.67 13.83 -22.81
N ARG A 632 11.37 13.87 -21.67
CA ARG A 632 12.05 15.07 -21.18
C ARG A 632 13.32 15.39 -21.98
N ASN A 633 14.09 14.35 -22.36
CA ASN A 633 15.29 14.50 -23.17
C ASN A 633 14.98 14.79 -24.63
N THR A 634 13.89 14.27 -25.21
CA THR A 634 13.49 14.62 -26.58
C THR A 634 13.02 16.07 -26.63
N THR A 635 12.25 16.55 -25.65
CA THR A 635 11.89 17.97 -25.56
C THR A 635 13.12 18.87 -25.37
N ILE A 636 14.10 18.48 -24.55
CA ILE A 636 15.35 19.24 -24.35
C ILE A 636 16.25 19.19 -25.59
N VAL A 637 16.40 18.02 -26.22
CA VAL A 637 17.19 17.83 -27.45
C VAL A 637 16.55 18.59 -28.62
N LEU A 638 15.22 18.55 -28.75
CA LEU A 638 14.49 19.36 -29.73
C LEU A 638 14.63 20.85 -29.42
N LEU A 639 14.48 21.28 -28.16
CA LEU A 639 14.69 22.67 -27.75
C LEU A 639 16.10 23.15 -28.10
N VAL A 640 17.13 22.38 -27.77
CA VAL A 640 18.54 22.68 -28.06
C VAL A 640 18.80 22.67 -29.57
N TRP A 641 18.23 21.72 -30.32
CA TRP A 641 18.34 21.68 -31.77
C TRP A 641 17.65 22.88 -32.44
N PHE A 642 16.47 23.29 -31.97
CA PHE A 642 15.76 24.48 -32.47
C PHE A 642 16.48 25.79 -32.10
N THR A 643 17.11 25.88 -30.92
CA THR A 643 17.91 27.06 -30.55
C THR A 643 19.22 27.15 -31.33
N LEU A 644 19.92 26.02 -31.54
CA LEU A 644 21.17 25.99 -32.31
C LEU A 644 20.96 26.21 -33.81
N ASN A 645 19.79 25.85 -34.35
CA ASN A 645 19.43 26.08 -35.76
C ASN A 645 18.58 27.34 -35.99
N GLY A 646 18.41 28.20 -34.98
CA GLY A 646 17.80 29.52 -35.14
C GLY A 646 16.30 29.53 -35.49
N VAL A 647 15.57 28.44 -35.25
CA VAL A 647 14.14 28.34 -35.53
C VAL A 647 13.36 28.77 -34.29
N PHE A 648 13.01 30.05 -34.20
CA PHE A 648 12.08 30.56 -33.19
C PHE A 648 10.65 30.49 -33.74
N PHE A 649 9.86 29.51 -33.27
CA PHE A 649 8.42 29.53 -33.49
C PHE A 649 7.74 30.36 -32.40
N TRP A 650 7.18 31.51 -32.79
CA TRP A 650 6.23 32.25 -31.97
C TRP A 650 4.87 31.55 -32.11
N TYR A 651 4.55 30.60 -31.23
CA TYR A 651 3.25 29.92 -31.24
C TYR A 651 2.32 30.53 -30.19
N ASN A 652 1.23 31.14 -30.66
CA ASN A 652 0.07 31.52 -29.86
C ASN A 652 -0.61 30.26 -29.32
N TRP A 653 -0.79 30.18 -28.00
CA TRP A 653 -1.28 28.99 -27.30
C TRP A 653 -2.82 28.76 -27.39
N ASP A 654 -3.54 29.61 -28.12
CA ASP A 654 -5.02 29.65 -28.07
C ASP A 654 -5.76 28.77 -29.10
N ARG A 655 -5.10 27.92 -29.90
CA ARG A 655 -5.80 27.13 -30.95
C ARG A 655 -5.26 25.72 -31.23
N LEU A 656 -5.20 24.85 -30.21
CA LEU A 656 -5.06 23.39 -30.45
C LEU A 656 -5.99 22.59 -29.54
N HIS A 657 -7.26 22.50 -29.94
CA HIS A 657 -8.15 21.38 -29.58
C HIS A 657 -8.34 20.50 -30.82
N ALA A 658 -7.49 19.49 -30.99
CA ALA A 658 -7.79 18.28 -31.77
C ALA A 658 -6.76 17.18 -31.44
N PRO A 659 -7.17 15.91 -31.21
CA PRO A 659 -6.23 14.82 -30.94
C PRO A 659 -5.54 14.34 -32.23
N LEU A 660 -4.22 14.18 -32.18
CA LEU A 660 -3.44 13.51 -33.22
C LEU A 660 -3.78 12.01 -33.25
N ALA A 661 -4.49 11.60 -34.28
CA ALA A 661 -4.58 10.21 -34.70
C ALA A 661 -3.28 9.80 -35.40
N VAL A 662 -2.64 8.74 -34.91
CA VAL A 662 -1.57 8.04 -35.61
C VAL A 662 -2.23 7.10 -36.62
N VAL A 663 -2.10 7.41 -37.92
CA VAL A 663 -2.34 6.45 -38.99
C VAL A 663 -1.00 6.13 -39.64
N SER A 664 -0.63 4.86 -39.52
CA SER A 664 0.45 4.20 -40.24
C SER A 664 0.08 4.02 -41.71
N SER A 665 0.92 4.47 -42.63
CA SER A 665 1.14 3.75 -43.88
C SER A 665 2.54 4.01 -44.41
N LEU A 666 3.34 2.94 -44.43
CA LEU A 666 4.48 2.77 -45.33
C LEU A 666 4.02 2.96 -46.77
N GLY A 667 4.80 3.68 -47.57
CA GLY A 667 4.55 3.86 -49.00
C GLY A 667 5.49 4.87 -49.64
N ASP A 668 6.64 4.37 -50.07
CA ASP A 668 7.43 4.79 -51.23
C ASP A 668 8.02 6.22 -51.33
N VAL A 669 9.34 6.21 -51.15
CA VAL A 669 10.36 6.94 -51.90
C VAL A 669 9.96 7.22 -53.37
N ASN A 670 9.89 8.50 -53.79
CA ASN A 670 10.81 9.15 -54.75
C ASN A 670 10.29 10.46 -55.40
N VAL A 671 11.23 11.43 -55.46
CA VAL A 671 11.61 12.31 -56.60
C VAL A 671 10.84 13.61 -56.91
N SER A 672 11.64 14.70 -56.89
CA SER A 672 11.55 16.00 -57.60
C SER A 672 10.42 16.94 -57.20
N ASN A 673 10.60 18.25 -56.99
CA ASN A 673 11.68 19.20 -57.27
C ASN A 673 11.72 20.25 -56.15
#